data_AF-A0A817V4R5-F1
#
_entry.id   AF-A0A817V4R5-F1
#
_cell.length_a   1.000
_cell.length_b   1.000
_cell.length_c   1.000
_cell.angle_alpha   90.00
_cell.angle_beta   90.00
_cell.angle_gamma   90.00
#
_symmetry.space_group_name_H-M   'P 1'
#
loop_
_entity.id
_entity.type
_entity.pdbx_description
1 polymer ?
#
loop_
_entity_poly.entity_id
_entity_poly.type
_entity_poly.pdbx_seq_one_letter_code
_entity_poly.pdbx_strand_id
1 'polypeptide(L)'
;MHIVGVYGTLVKIEAKSFTYNLIPPDYNYILLIDTEGLLSIEKGDEQYDKRLILFCLAISHLVIVNVKGEINETLKQMLLLCTQSLKYLGETHITRPTVHFVLNQRSDPNKANCERQLKIIQDDLIAHGLNNLIDLGATNFHILPTAFNSNEFEDPNVKNCVTLSTNIKFVTDVQNLCKLFVDLSFKIIHDTGNHFSIPTKWIEYANSVFQIIKKYPDLTYFKDIFEREQNNKIRQEIRIDLEKYLSPTEAQLLINKEKTNNRYYIQDSFRIEQERIFRILEKNLEEKITKYAVSENVRQRSIRFLQVQVAIQFRSWEVSAIMAGDRDKLNKMMQDNDSILRQFAIDTLSENLSIDRSSAVEEFETMWKNRFASIESKFDSEVQWKQSIELVCRLYDVFNQDALPSLDNILTFLPFLVTLDRLDETDVLHESLLKIRNECTCKASNINFLVSQSTTNVYKICLTDLQKQYTYLNIYEFLVIPNDNDSKSTAKRWIRSDLSKDFCQEINNNWQTIVRVSYCFETFIVSVHEIFKLKINDEPSTGIILLQDILGIVNKLIQDMNQELNIFNVSISKSFESILHICAVLSIALFYYHQQKTHFNSIIKSIEQNKAKWQHCFIRMVSIQENDNENVANDLVDQFLEILFQSFDQQKTEIHRKYVENERATLNWYYIMKELDNEVYEATDDWLMRYVLHPTEIIIERFDQRWTKLETKIRQQFNIYMNSHLETIDEFFHVIKGIKISLKLNDENALTLVDDIFEPSSNSFYSNPFDKKLCMAKLINQYLSGEPIPAQITVKNDATYTLQRKWQEIINTMPLLSDQLKDIFRSMKSTFETYTIIYTNTFLDKIISQQTQKKEVFRTRMTAFVESSCCSTRERLQTQLRGCQAQCPCCKRLCDVDHRLNNAIPAGQGENRHQCQSGHQIRGMSGIPCRSFFMNLAGIPRD
;
A
#
# COMPACT_ATOMS: atom_id res chain seq x y z
N MET A 1 39.86 18.69 22.92
CA MET A 1 40.11 18.07 24.23
C MET A 1 41.07 16.91 24.00
N HIS A 2 42.34 17.13 24.33
CA HIS A 2 43.38 16.10 24.30
C HIS A 2 43.09 15.10 25.42
N ILE A 3 43.24 13.79 25.21
CA ILE A 3 43.56 12.92 26.35
C ILE A 3 44.95 13.37 26.77
N VAL A 4 45.01 14.22 27.80
CA VAL A 4 46.24 14.55 28.49
C VAL A 4 46.47 13.39 29.45
N GLY A 5 47.35 12.44 29.09
CA GLY A 5 47.72 11.38 30.04
C GLY A 5 48.03 10.00 29.49
N VAL A 6 48.40 9.86 28.22
CA VAL A 6 48.99 8.63 27.67
C VAL A 6 50.32 8.99 27.01
N TYR A 7 51.39 8.29 27.40
CA TYR A 7 52.76 8.55 26.98
C TYR A 7 53.37 7.27 26.38
N GLY A 8 53.73 7.32 25.09
CA GLY A 8 54.35 6.20 24.39
C GLY A 8 55.87 6.30 24.34
N THR A 9 56.59 5.24 24.68
CA THR A 9 58.05 5.12 24.55
C THR A 9 58.43 3.86 23.77
N LEU A 10 59.24 4.01 22.72
CA LEU A 10 59.81 2.86 21.99
C LEU A 10 61.13 2.43 22.64
N VAL A 11 61.15 1.23 23.22
CA VAL A 11 62.32 0.63 23.85
C VAL A 11 62.96 -0.37 22.88
N LYS A 12 64.21 -0.12 22.50
CA LYS A 12 64.97 -1.04 21.65
C LYS A 12 65.36 -2.30 22.44
N ILE A 13 65.08 -3.48 21.88
CA ILE A 13 65.55 -4.73 22.48
C ILE A 13 66.92 -5.07 21.90
N GLU A 14 67.92 -5.19 22.76
CA GLU A 14 69.23 -5.69 22.34
C GLU A 14 69.20 -7.22 22.21
N ALA A 15 69.50 -7.75 21.03
CA ALA A 15 69.45 -9.17 20.69
C ALA A 15 70.34 -10.09 21.57
N LYS A 16 71.14 -9.53 22.48
CA LYS A 16 72.11 -10.25 23.31
C LYS A 16 71.51 -10.93 24.56
N SER A 17 70.23 -10.74 24.87
CA SER A 17 69.63 -11.17 26.15
C SER A 17 68.89 -12.52 26.12
N PHE A 18 68.79 -13.21 24.98
CA PHE A 18 67.97 -14.44 24.89
C PHE A 18 68.79 -15.69 25.20
N THR A 19 68.55 -16.27 26.38
CA THR A 19 69.17 -17.53 26.85
C THR A 19 68.38 -18.79 26.47
N TYR A 20 67.32 -18.67 25.67
CA TYR A 20 66.51 -19.80 25.21
C TYR A 20 66.69 -19.99 23.71
N ASN A 21 66.78 -21.23 23.24
CA ASN A 21 66.99 -21.68 21.84
C ASN A 21 65.85 -21.30 20.86
N LEU A 22 65.24 -20.13 21.03
CA LEU A 22 64.20 -19.60 20.18
C LEU A 22 64.82 -18.64 19.16
N ILE A 23 64.31 -18.71 17.93
CA ILE A 23 64.65 -17.84 16.81
C ILE A 23 64.63 -16.37 17.29
N PRO A 24 65.63 -15.52 16.94
CA PRO A 24 65.64 -14.13 17.37
C PRO A 24 64.32 -13.44 17.01
N PRO A 25 63.83 -12.52 17.86
CA PRO A 25 62.59 -11.81 17.58
C PRO A 25 62.65 -11.07 16.24
N ASP A 26 61.61 -11.23 15.41
CA ASP A 26 61.41 -10.48 14.17
C ASP A 26 61.05 -8.98 14.42
N TYR A 27 61.30 -8.46 15.63
CA TYR A 27 61.03 -7.07 16.01
C TYR A 27 62.16 -6.46 16.83
N ASN A 28 62.45 -5.18 16.57
CA ASN A 28 63.58 -4.46 17.18
C ASN A 28 63.17 -3.60 18.39
N TYR A 29 61.87 -3.41 18.63
CA TYR A 29 61.34 -2.45 19.60
C TYR A 29 60.09 -2.96 20.32
N ILE A 30 59.95 -2.61 21.60
CA ILE A 30 58.71 -2.69 22.37
C ILE A 30 58.15 -1.28 22.52
N LEU A 31 56.85 -1.11 22.27
CA LEU A 31 56.13 0.12 22.63
C LEU A 31 55.63 -0.01 24.07
N LEU A 32 56.16 0.83 24.95
CA LEU A 32 55.66 1.00 26.31
C LEU A 32 54.69 2.17 26.33
N ILE A 33 53.51 1.96 26.90
CA ILE A 33 52.49 2.98 27.09
C ILE A 33 52.37 3.21 28.58
N ASP A 34 52.78 4.40 29.01
CA ASP A 34 52.57 4.88 30.37
C ASP A 34 51.29 5.73 30.40
N THR A 35 50.50 5.60 31.46
CA THR A 35 49.25 6.34 31.61
C THR A 35 49.29 7.16 32.88
N GLU A 36 48.57 8.28 32.90
CA GLU A 36 48.31 8.98 34.15
C GLU A 36 47.66 8.05 35.19
N GLY A 37 47.92 8.36 36.46
CA GLY A 37 47.38 7.58 37.58
C GLY A 37 45.86 7.59 37.59
N LEU A 38 45.27 6.39 37.53
CA LEU A 38 43.84 6.16 37.70
C LEU A 38 43.42 6.52 39.14
N LEU A 39 42.17 6.94 39.31
CA LEU A 39 41.57 7.28 40.61
C LEU A 39 42.32 8.40 41.35
N SER A 40 43.00 9.29 40.62
CA SER A 40 43.67 10.44 41.22
C SER A 40 42.63 11.39 41.84
N ILE A 41 42.77 11.64 43.14
CA ILE A 41 41.91 12.55 43.93
C ILE A 41 41.89 13.96 43.32
N GLU A 42 42.98 14.37 42.66
CA GLU A 42 43.13 15.71 42.07
C GLU A 42 42.30 15.92 40.79
N LYS A 43 41.89 14.84 40.10
CA LYS A 43 41.18 14.91 38.81
C LYS A 43 39.71 14.50 38.88
N GLY A 44 39.35 13.57 39.75
CA GLY A 44 37.95 13.22 40.09
C GLY A 44 37.03 12.72 38.96
N ASP A 45 37.53 12.51 37.73
CA ASP A 45 36.72 12.06 36.59
C ASP A 45 36.81 10.54 36.38
N GLU A 46 35.89 9.79 37.00
CA GLU A 46 35.82 8.32 36.87
C GLU A 46 35.56 7.87 35.41
N GLN A 47 34.94 8.71 34.57
CA GLN A 47 34.71 8.36 33.16
C GLN A 47 36.00 8.44 32.36
N TYR A 48 36.88 9.40 32.69
CA TYR A 48 38.18 9.50 32.08
C TYR A 48 39.02 8.24 32.34
N ASP A 49 39.04 7.77 33.60
CA ASP A 49 39.74 6.55 33.98
C ASP A 49 39.20 5.31 33.24
N LYS A 50 37.88 5.17 33.11
CA LYS A 50 37.26 4.08 32.32
C LYS A 50 37.62 4.16 30.84
N ARG A 51 37.68 5.36 30.24
CA ARG A 51 38.12 5.56 28.86
C ARG A 51 39.57 5.15 28.68
N LEU A 52 40.45 5.48 29.63
CA LEU A 52 41.85 5.08 29.60
C LEU A 52 42.01 3.55 29.70
N ILE A 53 41.32 2.91 30.65
CA ILE A 53 41.37 1.44 30.79
C ILE A 53 40.86 0.76 29.52
N LEU A 54 39.68 1.15 29.03
CA LEU A 54 39.10 0.59 27.81
C LEU A 54 40.05 0.77 26.60
N PHE A 55 40.62 1.95 26.46
CA PHE A 55 41.60 2.26 25.41
C PHE A 55 42.84 1.36 25.51
N CYS A 56 43.44 1.24 26.70
CA CYS A 56 44.63 0.41 26.91
C CYS A 56 44.36 -1.07 26.66
N LEU A 57 43.21 -1.59 27.11
CA LEU A 57 42.81 -2.97 26.83
C LEU A 57 42.63 -3.23 25.32
N ALA A 58 42.09 -2.25 24.59
CA ALA A 58 41.79 -2.42 23.17
C ALA A 58 43.03 -2.38 22.26
N ILE A 59 44.11 -1.72 22.68
CA ILE A 59 45.30 -1.43 21.83
C ILE A 59 46.60 -2.12 22.27
N SER A 60 46.57 -2.92 23.34
CA SER A 60 47.77 -3.51 23.94
C SER A 60 47.75 -5.03 23.85
N HIS A 61 48.94 -5.63 23.63
CA HIS A 61 49.12 -7.07 23.80
C HIS A 61 49.17 -7.49 25.27
N LEU A 62 49.75 -6.63 26.09
CA LEU A 62 49.97 -6.85 27.52
C LEU A 62 49.62 -5.57 28.27
N VAL A 63 48.82 -5.69 29.34
CA VAL A 63 48.43 -4.57 30.19
C VAL A 63 48.89 -4.85 31.62
N ILE A 64 49.62 -3.90 32.19
CA ILE A 64 50.12 -3.97 33.57
C ILE A 64 49.27 -3.07 34.45
N VAL A 65 48.56 -3.68 35.40
CA VAL A 65 47.77 -2.96 36.41
C VAL A 65 48.62 -2.84 37.67
N ASN A 66 49.29 -1.71 37.82
CA ASN A 66 50.14 -1.42 38.97
C ASN A 66 49.31 -0.82 40.12
N VAL A 67 49.19 -1.55 41.23
CA VAL A 67 48.37 -1.18 42.38
C VAL A 67 49.25 -1.08 43.62
N LYS A 68 49.08 -0.01 44.39
CA LYS A 68 49.69 0.07 45.72
C LYS A 68 48.84 -0.71 46.72
N GLY A 69 49.41 -1.77 47.31
CA GLY A 69 48.70 -2.61 48.30
C GLY A 69 47.78 -3.67 47.67
N GLU A 70 46.47 -3.60 47.92
CA GLU A 70 45.48 -4.60 47.51
C GLU A 70 44.56 -4.11 46.38
N ILE A 71 43.99 -5.05 45.62
CA ILE A 71 43.03 -4.74 44.55
C ILE A 71 41.71 -4.32 45.19
N ASN A 72 41.27 -3.09 44.95
CA ASN A 72 40.00 -2.58 45.47
C ASN A 72 38.81 -2.96 44.56
N GLU A 73 37.60 -2.93 45.11
CA GLU A 73 36.38 -3.29 44.37
C GLU A 73 36.11 -2.31 43.21
N THR A 74 36.47 -1.03 43.35
CA THR A 74 36.32 -0.02 42.29
C THR A 74 37.08 -0.39 41.03
N LEU A 75 38.36 -0.75 41.15
CA LEU A 75 39.21 -1.16 40.03
C LEU A 75 38.69 -2.45 39.39
N LYS A 76 38.22 -3.40 40.20
CA LYS A 76 37.59 -4.62 39.72
C LYS A 76 36.34 -4.32 38.88
N GLN A 77 35.42 -3.48 39.38
CA GLN A 77 34.21 -3.09 38.65
C GLN A 77 34.53 -2.35 37.35
N MET A 78 35.50 -1.43 37.39
CA MET A 78 35.97 -0.73 36.19
C MET A 78 36.55 -1.69 35.16
N LEU A 79 37.38 -2.65 35.58
CA LEU A 79 37.95 -3.66 34.69
C LEU A 79 36.87 -4.54 34.06
N LEU A 80 35.91 -5.01 34.85
CA LEU A 80 34.77 -5.81 34.35
C LEU A 80 33.95 -5.02 33.33
N LEU A 81 33.57 -3.78 33.66
CA LEU A 81 32.81 -2.91 32.75
C LEU A 81 33.58 -2.63 31.46
N CYS A 82 34.87 -2.26 31.55
CA CYS A 82 35.68 -1.98 30.37
C CYS A 82 35.88 -3.24 29.53
N THR A 83 36.05 -4.40 30.15
CA THR A 83 36.12 -5.68 29.44
C THR A 83 34.82 -5.98 28.70
N GLN A 84 33.66 -5.76 29.34
CA GLN A 84 32.38 -5.86 28.65
C GLN A 84 32.27 -4.85 27.49
N SER A 85 32.80 -3.63 27.68
CA SER A 85 32.84 -2.60 26.64
C SER A 85 33.73 -2.95 25.44
N LEU A 86 34.77 -3.77 25.62
CA LEU A 86 35.56 -4.31 24.49
C LEU A 86 34.67 -5.10 23.52
N LYS A 87 33.68 -5.86 24.02
CA LYS A 87 32.73 -6.59 23.18
C LYS A 87 32.03 -5.70 22.16
N TYR A 88 31.70 -4.46 22.57
CA TYR A 88 30.99 -3.50 21.73
C TYR A 88 31.90 -2.69 20.81
N LEU A 89 33.23 -2.76 20.97
CA LEU A 89 34.19 -2.14 20.07
C LEU A 89 34.42 -2.94 18.77
N GLY A 90 33.87 -4.16 18.67
CA GLY A 90 33.92 -5.03 17.48
C GLY A 90 34.90 -6.19 17.64
N GLU A 91 34.38 -7.43 17.68
CA GLU A 91 35.14 -8.66 18.02
C GLU A 91 36.26 -9.02 17.02
N THR A 92 36.25 -8.49 15.79
CA THR A 92 37.15 -8.94 14.71
C THR A 92 38.53 -8.27 14.68
N HIS A 93 38.76 -7.20 15.47
CA HIS A 93 40.00 -6.42 15.38
C HIS A 93 40.69 -6.13 16.72
N ILE A 94 40.13 -6.57 17.85
CA ILE A 94 40.68 -6.29 19.17
C ILE A 94 41.65 -7.38 19.57
N THR A 95 42.88 -7.01 19.91
CA THR A 95 43.82 -7.95 20.53
C THR A 95 43.28 -8.40 21.87
N ARG A 96 43.34 -9.69 22.19
CA ARG A 96 43.01 -10.20 23.53
C ARG A 96 44.18 -9.89 24.47
N PRO A 97 44.18 -8.78 25.25
CA PRO A 97 45.34 -8.42 26.04
C PRO A 97 45.56 -9.42 27.17
N THR A 98 46.82 -9.72 27.46
CA THR A 98 47.19 -10.41 28.70
C THR A 98 47.30 -9.38 29.82
N VAL A 99 46.51 -9.53 30.87
CA VAL A 99 46.47 -8.58 32.00
C VAL A 99 47.28 -9.15 33.16
N HIS A 100 48.22 -8.34 33.67
CA HIS A 100 49.03 -8.65 34.85
C HIS A 100 48.86 -7.62 35.95
N PHE A 101 48.72 -8.07 37.19
CA PHE A 101 48.67 -7.20 38.35
C PHE A 101 50.04 -7.10 39.02
N VAL A 102 50.50 -5.89 39.30
CA VAL A 102 51.74 -5.64 40.06
C VAL A 102 51.34 -4.96 41.37
N LEU A 103 51.48 -5.67 42.48
CA LEU A 103 51.09 -5.22 43.81
C LEU A 103 52.34 -4.63 44.49
N ASN A 104 52.49 -3.33 44.39
CA ASN A 104 53.65 -2.59 44.88
C ASN A 104 53.49 -2.19 46.35
N GLN A 105 54.61 -2.11 47.07
CA GLN A 105 54.69 -1.70 48.48
C GLN A 105 53.85 -2.57 49.43
N ARG A 106 53.64 -3.86 49.10
CA ARG A 106 52.89 -4.77 49.97
C ARG A 106 53.82 -5.33 51.06
N SER A 107 53.44 -5.12 52.32
CA SER A 107 54.17 -5.64 53.48
C SER A 107 53.91 -7.13 53.73
N ASP A 108 52.74 -7.64 53.32
CA ASP A 108 52.37 -9.05 53.42
C ASP A 108 52.73 -9.82 52.12
N PRO A 109 53.70 -10.74 52.14
CA PRO A 109 54.10 -11.55 50.99
C PRO A 109 53.15 -12.74 50.71
N ASN A 110 52.00 -12.86 51.40
CA ASN A 110 51.09 -13.99 51.25
C ASN A 110 50.43 -14.06 49.86
N LYS A 111 51.06 -14.84 48.97
CA LYS A 111 50.60 -15.09 47.60
C LYS A 111 49.19 -15.70 47.53
N ALA A 112 48.80 -16.53 48.50
CA ALA A 112 47.51 -17.22 48.48
C ALA A 112 46.31 -16.26 48.60
N ASN A 113 46.47 -15.13 49.29
CA ASN A 113 45.41 -14.11 49.36
C ASN A 113 45.25 -13.38 48.01
N CYS A 114 46.37 -13.06 47.35
CA CYS A 114 46.38 -12.43 46.02
C CYS A 114 45.75 -13.34 44.96
N GLU A 115 46.12 -14.63 44.96
CA GLU A 115 45.53 -15.64 44.08
C GLU A 115 44.02 -15.73 44.25
N ARG A 116 43.52 -15.68 45.50
CA ARG A 116 42.09 -15.67 45.78
C ARG A 116 41.40 -14.41 45.23
N GLN A 117 41.99 -13.23 45.41
CA GLN A 117 41.44 -11.97 44.89
C GLN A 117 41.36 -11.99 43.35
N LEU A 118 42.41 -12.45 42.66
CA LEU A 118 42.38 -12.59 41.21
C LEU A 118 41.38 -13.65 40.73
N LYS A 119 41.28 -14.76 41.44
CA LYS A 119 40.32 -15.81 41.12
C LYS A 119 38.88 -15.28 41.16
N ILE A 120 38.56 -14.42 42.12
CA ILE A 120 37.24 -13.77 42.18
C ILE A 120 36.99 -12.92 40.91
N ILE A 121 37.99 -12.17 40.43
CA ILE A 121 37.86 -11.38 39.19
C ILE A 121 37.66 -12.30 37.97
N GLN A 122 38.39 -13.42 37.92
CA GLN A 122 38.23 -14.42 36.86
C GLN A 122 36.84 -15.07 36.88
N ASP A 123 36.37 -15.46 38.06
CA ASP A 123 35.05 -16.08 38.22
C ASP A 123 33.95 -15.10 37.79
N ASP A 124 34.09 -13.80 38.11
CA ASP A 124 33.16 -12.75 37.65
C ASP A 124 33.26 -12.52 36.12
N LEU A 125 34.45 -12.53 35.54
CA LEU A 125 34.62 -12.49 34.08
C LEU A 125 33.94 -13.69 33.40
N ILE A 126 34.05 -14.89 33.97
CA ILE A 126 33.38 -16.10 33.45
C ILE A 126 31.87 -15.98 33.60
N ALA A 127 31.38 -15.55 34.77
CA ALA A 127 29.95 -15.39 35.04
C ALA A 127 29.27 -14.42 34.07
N HIS A 128 29.98 -13.39 33.62
CA HIS A 128 29.50 -12.44 32.60
C HIS A 128 29.87 -12.82 31.15
N GLY A 129 30.54 -13.96 30.92
CA GLY A 129 30.93 -14.42 29.58
C GLY A 129 31.98 -13.52 28.90
N LEU A 130 32.92 -12.98 29.68
CA LEU A 130 33.94 -12.00 29.27
C LEU A 130 35.36 -12.58 29.24
N ASN A 131 35.55 -13.83 29.66
CA ASN A 131 36.84 -14.50 29.80
C ASN A 131 37.60 -14.75 28.47
N ASN A 132 36.92 -14.61 27.34
CA ASN A 132 37.49 -14.68 26.00
C ASN A 132 38.04 -13.32 25.51
N LEU A 133 37.66 -12.20 26.12
CA LEU A 133 38.02 -10.85 25.67
C LEU A 133 39.37 -10.38 26.22
N ILE A 134 39.76 -10.86 27.40
CA ILE A 134 41.08 -10.64 28.00
C ILE A 134 41.67 -11.97 28.48
N ASP A 135 42.99 -12.04 28.62
CA ASP A 135 43.66 -13.14 29.30
C ASP A 135 44.14 -12.70 30.68
N LEU A 136 43.36 -13.07 31.71
CA LEU A 136 43.72 -12.88 33.11
C LEU A 136 43.95 -14.27 33.69
N GLY A 137 45.21 -14.71 33.79
CA GLY A 137 45.60 -15.98 34.41
C GLY A 137 45.66 -15.90 35.93
N ALA A 138 45.45 -17.04 36.62
CA ALA A 138 45.37 -17.06 38.10
C ALA A 138 46.72 -16.71 38.75
N THR A 139 47.80 -16.91 37.98
CA THR A 139 49.18 -16.59 38.34
C THR A 139 49.67 -15.26 37.76
N ASN A 140 48.81 -14.47 37.12
CA ASN A 140 49.19 -13.19 36.50
C ASN A 140 49.28 -12.06 37.53
N PHE A 141 49.89 -12.30 38.68
CA PHE A 141 50.18 -11.27 39.67
C PHE A 141 51.63 -11.34 40.15
N HIS A 142 52.15 -10.19 40.55
CA HIS A 142 53.52 -10.00 41.01
C HIS A 142 53.51 -9.11 42.25
N ILE A 143 54.22 -9.51 43.30
CA ILE A 143 54.30 -8.74 44.55
C ILE A 143 55.69 -8.09 44.61
N LEU A 144 55.74 -6.76 44.70
CA LEU A 144 56.99 -6.02 44.85
C LEU A 144 57.11 -5.45 46.27
N PRO A 145 58.26 -5.64 46.95
CA PRO A 145 58.51 -5.02 48.24
C PRO A 145 58.69 -3.49 48.11
N THR A 146 58.84 -2.77 49.22
CA THR A 146 59.19 -1.35 49.17
C THR A 146 60.53 -1.13 48.47
N ALA A 147 60.57 -0.16 47.56
CA ALA A 147 61.76 0.15 46.76
C ALA A 147 62.94 0.65 47.60
N PHE A 148 62.64 1.30 48.73
CA PHE A 148 63.62 1.86 49.64
C PHE A 148 63.41 1.31 51.05
N ASN A 149 64.51 1.03 51.72
CA ASN A 149 64.56 0.81 53.15
C ASN A 149 64.88 2.14 53.84
N SER A 150 64.07 2.49 54.84
CA SER A 150 64.30 3.64 55.71
C SER A 150 65.26 3.25 56.83
N ASN A 151 66.48 3.76 56.80
CA ASN A 151 67.46 3.59 57.86
C ASN A 151 67.58 4.92 58.64
N GLU A 152 67.73 4.87 59.95
CA GLU A 152 67.97 6.07 60.76
C GLU A 152 69.27 6.77 60.29
N PHE A 153 69.25 8.10 60.24
CA PHE A 153 70.41 8.88 59.82
C PHE A 153 71.49 8.81 60.91
N GLU A 154 72.72 8.40 60.55
CA GLU A 154 73.79 8.07 61.50
C GLU A 154 74.38 9.27 62.27
N ASP A 155 73.96 10.51 61.98
CA ASP A 155 74.40 11.70 62.73
C ASP A 155 73.52 11.93 63.97
N PRO A 156 74.07 11.76 65.19
CA PRO A 156 73.32 11.96 66.44
C PRO A 156 72.81 13.41 66.64
N ASN A 157 73.29 14.39 65.88
CA ASN A 157 72.83 15.78 65.93
C ASN A 157 71.60 16.05 65.05
N VAL A 158 71.24 15.13 64.14
CA VAL A 158 70.12 15.29 63.21
C VAL A 158 68.99 14.34 63.60
N LYS A 159 68.11 14.78 64.51
CA LYS A 159 66.92 14.02 64.89
C LYS A 159 65.89 14.05 63.76
N ASN A 160 65.25 12.90 63.50
CA ASN A 160 64.19 12.68 62.51
C ASN A 160 64.60 12.69 61.02
N CYS A 161 65.89 12.57 60.69
CA CYS A 161 66.31 12.27 59.32
C CYS A 161 66.43 10.76 59.09
N VAL A 162 66.10 10.34 57.87
CA VAL A 162 66.15 8.95 57.43
C VAL A 162 66.99 8.89 56.16
N THR A 163 67.95 7.97 56.10
CA THR A 163 68.62 7.62 54.84
C THR A 163 67.80 6.58 54.11
N LEU A 164 67.60 6.78 52.81
CA LEU A 164 66.94 5.80 51.95
C LEU A 164 68.01 4.97 51.26
N SER A 165 68.00 3.66 51.51
CA SER A 165 68.83 2.70 50.76
C SER A 165 67.96 1.86 49.84
N THR A 166 68.40 1.63 48.61
CA THR A 166 67.66 0.81 47.65
C THR A 166 67.54 -0.62 48.16
N ASN A 167 66.32 -1.15 48.19
CA ASN A 167 66.07 -2.53 48.58
C ASN A 167 66.56 -3.49 47.47
N ILE A 168 67.60 -4.28 47.74
CA ILE A 168 68.19 -5.23 46.77
C ILE A 168 67.15 -6.23 46.27
N LYS A 169 66.22 -6.65 47.13
CA LYS A 169 65.14 -7.57 46.75
C LYS A 169 64.20 -6.92 45.75
N PHE A 170 63.84 -5.65 45.94
CA PHE A 170 63.06 -4.90 44.97
C PHE A 170 63.75 -4.84 43.61
N VAL A 171 65.05 -4.53 43.58
CA VAL A 171 65.83 -4.48 42.32
C VAL A 171 65.81 -5.84 41.62
N THR A 172 66.05 -6.91 42.36
CA THR A 172 66.07 -8.28 41.83
C THR A 172 64.70 -8.70 41.30
N ASP A 173 63.64 -8.45 42.05
CA ASP A 173 62.26 -8.80 41.67
C ASP A 173 61.81 -8.00 40.44
N VAL A 174 62.16 -6.71 40.35
CA VAL A 174 61.90 -5.87 39.17
C VAL A 174 62.67 -6.36 37.95
N GLN A 175 63.95 -6.71 38.08
CA GLN A 175 64.74 -7.25 36.97
C GLN A 175 64.14 -8.56 36.42
N ASN A 176 63.74 -9.47 37.31
CA ASN A 176 63.06 -10.70 36.96
C ASN A 176 61.72 -10.44 36.27
N LEU A 177 60.95 -9.47 36.77
CA LEU A 177 59.67 -9.08 36.20
C LEU A 177 59.82 -8.46 34.81
N CYS A 178 60.82 -7.59 34.62
CA CYS A 178 61.14 -7.02 33.31
C CYS A 178 61.50 -8.13 32.31
N LYS A 179 62.34 -9.10 32.71
CA LYS A 179 62.68 -10.24 31.87
C LYS A 179 61.43 -11.04 31.49
N LEU A 180 60.59 -11.35 32.47
CA LEU A 180 59.33 -12.07 32.24
C LEU A 180 58.41 -11.35 31.24
N PHE A 181 58.22 -10.03 31.36
CA PHE A 181 57.36 -9.28 30.45
C PHE A 181 57.91 -9.18 29.02
N VAL A 182 59.24 -9.10 28.87
CA VAL A 182 59.88 -9.21 27.55
C VAL A 182 59.65 -10.59 26.94
N ASP A 183 59.85 -11.67 27.72
CA ASP A 183 59.63 -13.04 27.28
C ASP A 183 58.14 -13.31 26.92
N LEU A 184 57.20 -12.77 27.71
CA LEU A 184 55.77 -12.88 27.43
C LEU A 184 55.36 -12.11 26.17
N SER A 185 55.91 -10.90 25.98
CA SER A 185 55.65 -10.11 24.77
C SER A 185 56.08 -10.86 23.51
N PHE A 186 57.22 -11.57 23.58
CA PHE A 186 57.70 -12.43 22.50
C PHE A 186 56.71 -13.56 22.20
N LYS A 187 56.27 -14.28 23.24
CA LYS A 187 55.31 -15.38 23.09
C LYS A 187 53.98 -14.90 22.49
N ILE A 188 53.44 -13.78 22.98
CA ILE A 188 52.17 -13.24 22.50
C ILE A 188 52.27 -12.90 21.01
N ILE A 189 53.32 -12.19 20.58
CA ILE A 189 53.52 -11.83 19.17
C ILE A 189 53.62 -13.07 18.27
N HIS A 190 54.31 -14.11 18.74
CA HIS A 190 54.41 -15.38 18.02
C HIS A 190 53.04 -16.07 17.87
N ASP A 191 52.22 -16.06 18.93
CA ASP A 191 50.94 -16.76 18.97
C ASP A 191 49.80 -15.99 18.26
N THR A 192 49.79 -14.64 18.32
CA THR A 192 48.73 -13.79 17.74
C THR A 192 49.08 -13.18 16.37
N GLY A 193 50.32 -13.34 15.91
CA GLY A 193 50.81 -12.77 14.66
C GLY A 193 51.04 -11.25 14.71
N ASN A 194 51.52 -10.70 13.58
CA ASN A 194 52.12 -9.36 13.46
C ASN A 194 51.11 -8.17 13.38
N HIS A 195 49.96 -8.24 14.07
CA HIS A 195 48.86 -7.27 13.96
C HIS A 195 49.30 -5.81 14.27
N PHE A 196 50.28 -5.62 15.17
CA PHE A 196 50.86 -4.31 15.52
C PHE A 196 52.36 -4.17 15.19
N SER A 197 52.87 -4.97 14.24
CA SER A 197 54.29 -4.93 13.83
C SER A 197 54.73 -3.61 13.18
N ILE A 198 53.77 -2.78 12.76
CA ILE A 198 54.02 -1.52 12.04
C ILE A 198 53.50 -0.37 12.92
N PRO A 199 54.38 0.51 13.45
CA PRO A 199 53.98 1.60 14.35
C PRO A 199 52.86 2.49 13.80
N THR A 200 52.87 2.81 12.50
CA THR A 200 51.84 3.64 11.87
C THR A 200 50.46 2.97 11.89
N LYS A 201 50.39 1.66 11.61
CA LYS A 201 49.14 0.90 11.71
C LYS A 201 48.61 0.83 13.14
N TRP A 202 49.50 0.70 14.11
CA TRP A 202 49.11 0.74 15.52
C TRP A 202 48.55 2.11 15.91
N ILE A 203 49.18 3.21 15.48
CA ILE A 203 48.68 4.58 15.73
C ILE A 203 47.30 4.79 15.11
N GLU A 204 47.09 4.36 13.86
CA GLU A 204 45.82 4.48 13.14
C GLU A 204 44.71 3.70 13.84
N TYR A 205 45.01 2.45 14.22
CA TYR A 205 44.10 1.61 14.99
C TYR A 205 43.78 2.23 16.36
N ALA A 206 44.79 2.69 17.10
CA ALA A 206 44.61 3.36 18.38
C ALA A 206 43.76 4.63 18.23
N ASN A 207 44.01 5.46 17.22
CA ASN A 207 43.19 6.65 16.96
C ASN A 207 41.73 6.26 16.66
N SER A 208 41.50 5.24 15.83
CA SER A 208 40.15 4.74 15.53
C SER A 208 39.42 4.29 16.81
N VAL A 209 40.05 3.43 17.61
CA VAL A 209 39.53 2.99 18.92
C VAL A 209 39.21 4.21 19.80
N PHE A 210 40.12 5.18 19.86
CA PHE A 210 39.92 6.38 20.66
C PHE A 210 38.72 7.21 20.18
N GLN A 211 38.55 7.41 18.87
CA GLN A 211 37.38 8.12 18.34
C GLN A 211 36.08 7.36 18.61
N ILE A 212 36.08 6.02 18.55
CA ILE A 212 34.91 5.21 18.87
C ILE A 212 34.53 5.39 20.34
N ILE A 213 35.50 5.28 21.26
CA ILE A 213 35.28 5.49 22.71
C ILE A 213 34.71 6.89 22.97
N LYS A 214 35.18 7.90 22.23
CA LYS A 214 34.69 9.28 22.34
C LYS A 214 33.28 9.47 21.76
N LYS A 215 32.99 8.84 20.62
CA LYS A 215 31.69 8.93 19.93
C LYS A 215 30.59 8.20 20.70
N TYR A 216 30.92 7.12 21.38
CA TYR A 216 29.97 6.28 22.11
C TYR A 216 30.26 6.32 23.62
N PRO A 217 29.86 7.39 24.33
CA PRO A 217 30.09 7.52 25.76
C PRO A 217 29.48 6.36 26.57
N ASP A 218 28.44 5.70 26.06
CA ASP A 218 27.80 4.53 26.66
C ASP A 218 28.77 3.35 26.91
N LEU A 219 29.94 3.36 26.25
CA LEU A 219 31.01 2.40 26.52
C LEU A 219 31.66 2.59 27.89
N THR A 220 31.67 3.78 28.46
CA THR A 220 32.38 4.07 29.72
C THR A 220 31.54 4.82 30.75
N TYR A 221 30.31 5.17 30.38
CA TYR A 221 29.46 6.04 31.18
C TYR A 221 28.84 5.37 32.40
N PHE A 222 28.57 4.06 32.32
CA PHE A 222 27.99 3.29 33.43
C PHE A 222 28.99 3.12 34.57
N LYS A 223 28.49 3.01 35.80
CA LYS A 223 29.25 2.70 37.00
C LYS A 223 29.80 1.28 36.94
N ASP A 224 28.93 0.33 36.63
CA ASP A 224 29.21 -1.10 36.57
C ASP A 224 28.35 -1.80 35.50
N ILE A 225 28.56 -3.11 35.34
CA ILE A 225 27.81 -3.95 34.40
C ILE A 225 26.31 -3.97 34.73
N PHE A 226 25.98 -4.00 36.03
CA PHE A 226 24.59 -4.09 36.49
C PHE A 226 23.79 -2.84 36.10
N GLU A 227 24.36 -1.64 36.25
CA GLU A 227 23.72 -0.39 35.82
C GLU A 227 23.47 -0.37 34.30
N ARG A 228 24.39 -0.91 33.50
CA ARG A 228 24.19 -1.06 32.05
C ARG A 228 23.04 -2.03 31.74
N GLU A 229 22.96 -3.16 32.44
CA GLU A 229 21.88 -4.13 32.30
C GLU A 229 20.52 -3.54 32.70
N GLN A 230 20.46 -2.78 33.80
CA GLN A 230 19.28 -2.03 34.20
C GLN A 230 18.83 -1.05 33.11
N ASN A 231 19.75 -0.27 32.53
CA ASN A 231 19.44 0.65 31.43
C ASN A 231 18.86 -0.08 30.21
N ASN A 232 19.45 -1.22 29.83
CA ASN A 232 18.96 -2.01 28.70
C ASN A 232 17.56 -2.55 28.96
N LYS A 233 17.31 -3.06 30.17
CA LYS A 233 15.98 -3.55 30.57
C LYS A 233 14.93 -2.44 30.57
N ILE A 234 15.24 -1.27 31.13
CA ILE A 234 14.34 -0.11 31.11
C ILE A 234 14.07 0.37 29.69
N ARG A 235 15.07 0.40 28.81
CA ARG A 235 14.85 0.77 27.40
C ARG A 235 13.92 -0.20 26.67
N GLN A 236 14.00 -1.50 26.95
CA GLN A 236 13.06 -2.48 26.41
C GLN A 236 11.64 -2.23 26.92
N GLU A 237 11.49 -1.95 28.21
CA GLU A 237 10.21 -1.62 28.83
C GLU A 237 9.59 -0.33 28.25
N ILE A 238 10.42 0.68 27.97
CA ILE A 238 9.98 1.91 27.29
C ILE A 238 9.46 1.58 25.88
N ARG A 239 10.14 0.72 25.13
CA ARG A 239 9.67 0.32 23.79
C ARG A 239 8.31 -0.36 23.83
N ILE A 240 8.10 -1.27 24.78
CA ILE A 240 6.82 -1.94 24.98
C ILE A 240 5.71 -0.92 25.29
N ASP A 241 5.99 0.06 26.15
CA ASP A 241 5.00 1.11 26.46
C ASP A 241 4.75 2.00 25.24
N LEU A 242 5.78 2.40 24.49
CA LEU A 242 5.62 3.18 23.26
C LEU A 242 4.76 2.44 22.24
N GLU A 243 4.98 1.15 22.00
CA GLU A 243 4.16 0.34 21.09
C GLU A 243 2.69 0.28 21.53
N LYS A 244 2.45 0.24 22.84
CA LYS A 244 1.11 0.19 23.41
C LYS A 244 0.34 1.51 23.31
N TYR A 245 1.01 2.64 23.59
CA TYR A 245 0.39 3.97 23.70
C TYR A 245 0.56 4.83 22.45
N LEU A 246 1.45 4.44 21.54
CA LEU A 246 1.71 5.12 20.27
C LEU A 246 1.45 4.18 19.09
N SER A 247 0.33 3.48 19.15
CA SER A 247 -0.05 2.52 18.12
C SER A 247 -0.43 3.21 16.79
N PRO A 248 -0.31 2.52 15.64
CA PRO A 248 -0.81 3.04 14.36
C PRO A 248 -2.30 3.40 14.39
N THR A 249 -3.09 2.69 15.20
CA THR A 249 -4.52 2.95 15.36
C THR A 249 -4.77 4.29 16.07
N GLU A 250 -4.04 4.58 17.14
CA GLU A 250 -4.11 5.88 17.83
C GLU A 250 -3.65 7.02 16.92
N ALA A 251 -2.58 6.79 16.16
CA ALA A 251 -2.12 7.73 15.13
C ALA A 251 -3.25 8.12 14.19
N GLN A 252 -3.92 7.12 13.60
CA GLN A 252 -4.97 7.34 12.61
C GLN A 252 -6.20 8.02 13.20
N LEU A 253 -6.58 7.68 14.44
CA LEU A 253 -7.67 8.35 15.16
C LEU A 253 -7.40 9.84 15.35
N LEU A 254 -6.19 10.19 15.80
CA LEU A 254 -5.81 11.58 16.03
C LEU A 254 -5.68 12.35 14.70
N ILE A 255 -5.07 11.75 13.69
CA ILE A 255 -4.97 12.30 12.33
C ILE A 255 -6.37 12.59 11.76
N ASN A 256 -7.29 11.64 11.83
CA ASN A 256 -8.65 11.79 11.31
C ASN A 256 -9.47 12.84 12.06
N LYS A 257 -9.23 12.98 13.37
CA LYS A 257 -9.87 14.03 14.19
C LYS A 257 -9.39 15.43 13.79
N GLU A 258 -8.10 15.58 13.51
CA GLU A 258 -7.48 16.90 13.34
C GLU A 258 -7.37 17.37 11.89
N LYS A 259 -7.46 16.46 10.89
CA LYS A 259 -7.27 16.81 9.46
C LYS A 259 -8.20 17.91 8.94
N THR A 260 -9.36 18.14 9.54
CA THR A 260 -10.28 19.21 9.12
C THR A 260 -9.88 20.60 9.63
N ASN A 261 -8.94 20.67 10.56
CA ASN A 261 -8.51 21.92 11.19
C ASN A 261 -7.41 22.61 10.37
N ASN A 262 -7.14 23.88 10.69
CA ASN A 262 -6.02 24.60 10.07
C ASN A 262 -4.67 24.12 10.66
N ARG A 263 -3.57 24.42 9.96
CA ARG A 263 -2.21 23.95 10.33
C ARG A 263 -1.81 24.35 11.75
N TYR A 264 -2.15 25.57 12.19
CA TYR A 264 -1.84 26.05 13.53
C TYR A 264 -2.57 25.25 14.62
N TYR A 265 -3.86 24.96 14.40
CA TYR A 265 -4.65 24.19 15.36
C TYR A 265 -4.21 22.73 15.42
N ILE A 266 -3.86 22.12 14.27
CA ILE A 266 -3.27 20.78 14.24
C ILE A 266 -2.00 20.77 15.11
N GLN A 267 -1.10 21.73 14.92
CA GLN A 267 0.13 21.84 15.69
C GLN A 267 -0.10 21.94 17.20
N ASP A 268 -1.03 22.79 17.63
CA ASP A 268 -1.33 22.96 19.05
C ASP A 268 -2.00 21.72 19.65
N SER A 269 -2.94 21.10 18.93
CA SER A 269 -3.61 19.86 19.38
C SER A 269 -2.61 18.71 19.55
N PHE A 270 -1.71 18.50 18.57
CA PHE A 270 -0.66 17.48 18.67
C PHE A 270 0.33 17.76 19.80
N ARG A 271 0.68 19.03 20.06
CA ARG A 271 1.53 19.40 21.20
C ARG A 271 0.88 19.08 22.55
N ILE A 272 -0.40 19.42 22.72
CA ILE A 272 -1.16 19.12 23.95
C ILE A 272 -1.23 17.61 24.17
N GLU A 273 -1.51 16.85 23.11
CA GLU A 273 -1.64 15.41 23.19
C GLU A 273 -0.29 14.72 23.43
N GLN A 274 0.79 15.23 22.83
CA GLN A 274 2.17 14.81 23.10
C GLN A 274 2.51 14.98 24.58
N GLU A 275 2.23 16.15 25.16
CA GLU A 275 2.48 16.41 26.58
C GLU A 275 1.65 15.49 27.48
N ARG A 276 0.39 15.23 27.11
CA ARG A 276 -0.50 14.31 27.85
C ARG A 276 0.04 12.88 27.87
N ILE A 277 0.38 12.33 26.70
CA ILE A 277 0.91 10.96 26.57
C ILE A 277 2.29 10.85 27.22
N PHE A 278 3.16 11.86 27.04
CA PHE A 278 4.47 11.88 27.70
C PHE A 278 4.33 11.76 29.23
N ARG A 279 3.43 12.52 29.87
CA ARG A 279 3.22 12.43 31.33
C ARG A 279 2.72 11.05 31.79
N ILE A 280 1.88 10.40 30.98
CA ILE A 280 1.40 9.03 31.28
C ILE A 280 2.56 8.04 31.20
N LEU A 281 3.35 8.09 30.13
CA LEU A 281 4.50 7.22 29.93
C LEU A 281 5.61 7.49 30.95
N GLU A 282 5.83 8.75 31.33
CA GLU A 282 6.78 9.15 32.37
C GLU A 282 6.38 8.56 33.72
N LYS A 283 5.09 8.64 34.09
CA LYS A 283 4.58 8.00 35.31
C LYS A 283 4.79 6.49 35.30
N ASN A 284 4.45 5.82 34.20
CA ASN A 284 4.66 4.37 34.05
C ASN A 284 6.15 4.01 34.16
N LEU A 285 7.02 4.83 33.55
CA LEU A 285 8.46 4.67 33.61
C LEU A 285 8.96 4.82 35.06
N GLU A 286 8.47 5.80 35.83
CA GLU A 286 8.83 6.00 37.23
C GLU A 286 8.43 4.81 38.12
N GLU A 287 7.26 4.20 37.88
CA GLU A 287 6.84 2.98 38.56
C GLU A 287 7.80 1.82 38.28
N LYS A 288 8.25 1.68 37.02
CA LYS A 288 9.23 0.66 36.61
C LYS A 288 10.63 0.93 37.17
N ILE A 289 11.08 2.19 37.18
CA ILE A 289 12.34 2.63 37.77
C ILE A 289 12.37 2.29 39.27
N THR A 290 11.27 2.56 39.98
CA THR A 290 11.11 2.21 41.39
C THR A 290 11.12 0.69 41.59
N LYS A 291 10.38 -0.05 40.77
CA LYS A 291 10.30 -1.53 40.82
C LYS A 291 11.66 -2.21 40.61
N TYR A 292 12.48 -1.70 39.69
CA TYR A 292 13.76 -2.29 39.33
C TYR A 292 14.96 -1.69 40.09
N ALA A 293 14.70 -0.79 41.06
CA ALA A 293 15.73 -0.11 41.85
C ALA A 293 16.85 0.50 40.97
N VAL A 294 16.43 1.21 39.94
CA VAL A 294 17.32 1.77 38.91
C VAL A 294 18.07 2.98 39.47
N SER A 295 19.33 3.15 39.09
CA SER A 295 20.13 4.32 39.51
C SER A 295 19.53 5.65 39.01
N GLU A 296 19.77 6.75 39.73
CA GLU A 296 19.32 8.09 39.31
C GLU A 296 19.88 8.47 37.93
N ASN A 297 21.09 8.03 37.61
CA ASN A 297 21.71 8.27 36.33
C ASN A 297 20.94 7.59 35.18
N VAL A 298 20.63 6.30 35.33
CA VAL A 298 19.83 5.56 34.33
C VAL A 298 18.41 6.11 34.26
N ARG A 299 17.83 6.56 35.39
CA ARG A 299 16.53 7.24 35.42
C ARG A 299 16.50 8.47 34.51
N GLN A 300 17.41 9.42 34.72
CA GLN A 300 17.47 10.66 33.93
C GLN A 300 17.65 10.37 32.43
N ARG A 301 18.48 9.38 32.09
CA ARG A 301 18.67 8.95 30.69
C ARG A 301 17.45 8.30 30.09
N SER A 302 16.75 7.50 30.88
CA SER A 302 15.54 6.81 30.46
C SER A 302 14.41 7.80 30.20
N ILE A 303 14.26 8.82 31.06
CA ILE A 303 13.31 9.93 30.86
C ILE A 303 13.65 10.72 29.60
N ARG A 304 14.92 11.11 29.41
CA ARG A 304 15.34 11.83 28.21
C ARG A 304 15.13 10.99 26.94
N PHE A 305 15.45 9.69 26.98
CA PHE A 305 15.20 8.77 25.89
C PHE A 305 13.71 8.69 25.56
N LEU A 306 12.86 8.51 26.57
CA LEU A 306 11.40 8.49 26.41
C LEU A 306 10.88 9.81 25.79
N GLN A 307 11.31 10.96 26.31
CA GLN A 307 10.89 12.27 25.83
C GLN A 307 11.23 12.45 24.34
N VAL A 308 12.44 12.06 23.95
CA VAL A 308 12.87 12.07 22.55
C VAL A 308 11.97 11.16 21.72
N GLN A 309 11.79 9.89 22.10
CA GLN A 309 10.95 8.95 21.32
C GLN A 309 9.49 9.42 21.16
N VAL A 310 8.89 9.98 22.20
CA VAL A 310 7.51 10.49 22.14
C VAL A 310 7.44 11.72 21.21
N ALA A 311 8.37 12.67 21.33
CA ALA A 311 8.40 13.86 20.49
C ALA A 311 8.52 13.49 18.99
N ILE A 312 9.36 12.50 18.68
CA ILE A 312 9.56 11.97 17.32
C ILE A 312 8.25 11.47 16.73
N GLN A 313 7.57 10.62 17.47
CA GLN A 313 6.37 9.95 16.99
C GLN A 313 5.23 10.94 16.77
N PHE A 314 5.00 11.84 17.73
CA PHE A 314 3.97 12.87 17.61
C PHE A 314 4.26 13.86 16.48
N ARG A 315 5.53 14.22 16.27
CA ARG A 315 5.91 15.07 15.15
C ARG A 315 5.58 14.44 13.80
N SER A 316 5.77 13.12 13.67
CA SER A 316 5.36 12.39 12.47
C SER A 316 3.86 12.34 12.27
N TRP A 317 3.09 12.20 13.34
CA TRP A 317 1.63 12.18 13.22
C TRP A 317 1.05 13.56 12.90
N GLU A 318 1.58 14.64 13.50
CA GLU A 318 1.21 16.03 13.21
C GLU A 318 1.34 16.30 11.71
N VAL A 319 2.50 15.94 11.17
CA VAL A 319 2.83 15.97 9.76
C VAL A 319 1.80 15.24 8.90
N SER A 320 1.43 14.02 9.30
CA SER A 320 0.52 13.17 8.55
C SER A 320 -0.90 13.75 8.57
N ALA A 321 -1.28 14.39 9.68
CA ALA A 321 -2.54 15.12 9.82
C ALA A 321 -2.60 16.36 8.92
N ILE A 322 -1.51 17.11 8.80
CA ILE A 322 -1.42 18.26 7.88
C ILE A 322 -1.63 17.78 6.44
N MET A 323 -0.91 16.73 6.02
CA MET A 323 -1.05 16.16 4.68
C MET A 323 -2.45 15.62 4.41
N ALA A 324 -3.03 14.89 5.37
CA ALA A 324 -4.40 14.40 5.28
C ALA A 324 -5.41 15.55 5.17
N GLY A 325 -5.17 16.65 5.89
CA GLY A 325 -6.01 17.84 5.85
C GLY A 325 -5.95 18.57 4.52
N ASP A 326 -4.78 18.66 3.90
CA ASP A 326 -4.64 19.25 2.57
C ASP A 326 -5.31 18.37 1.49
N ARG A 327 -5.22 17.04 1.60
CA ARG A 327 -6.01 16.11 0.75
C ARG A 327 -7.52 16.28 0.96
N ASP A 328 -7.97 16.36 2.20
CA ASP A 328 -9.39 16.58 2.52
C ASP A 328 -9.89 17.93 1.96
N LYS A 329 -9.09 19.00 2.01
CA LYS A 329 -9.44 20.29 1.38
C LYS A 329 -9.57 20.16 -0.13
N LEU A 330 -8.66 19.45 -0.79
CA LEU A 330 -8.76 19.18 -2.22
C LEU A 330 -10.03 18.36 -2.57
N ASN A 331 -10.35 17.34 -1.77
CA ASN A 331 -11.57 16.56 -1.93
C ASN A 331 -12.85 17.38 -1.68
N LYS A 332 -12.84 18.25 -0.65
CA LYS A 332 -13.95 19.18 -0.39
C LYS A 332 -14.14 20.16 -1.54
N MET A 333 -13.05 20.66 -2.13
CA MET A 333 -13.15 21.49 -3.33
C MET A 333 -13.82 20.75 -4.51
N MET A 334 -13.66 19.42 -4.63
CA MET A 334 -14.43 18.64 -5.61
C MET A 334 -15.92 18.60 -5.27
N GLN A 335 -16.26 18.39 -4.00
CA GLN A 335 -17.66 18.33 -3.55
C GLN A 335 -18.34 19.70 -3.69
N ASP A 336 -17.62 20.78 -3.40
CA ASP A 336 -18.07 22.15 -3.56
C ASP A 336 -18.30 22.50 -5.04
N ASN A 337 -17.65 21.84 -6.00
CA ASN A 337 -17.93 22.12 -7.42
C ASN A 337 -19.36 21.77 -7.82
N ASP A 338 -19.99 20.75 -7.22
CA ASP A 338 -21.41 20.44 -7.47
C ASP A 338 -22.34 21.53 -6.91
N SER A 339 -22.03 22.09 -5.74
CA SER A 339 -22.84 23.16 -5.13
C SER A 339 -22.66 24.48 -5.88
N ILE A 340 -21.43 24.78 -6.31
CA ILE A 340 -21.10 25.95 -7.11
C ILE A 340 -21.76 25.86 -8.50
N LEU A 341 -21.75 24.70 -9.16
CA LEU A 341 -22.43 24.52 -10.45
C LEU A 341 -23.93 24.82 -10.36
N ARG A 342 -24.55 24.41 -9.25
CA ARG A 342 -25.96 24.70 -8.96
C ARG A 342 -26.19 26.18 -8.70
N GLN A 343 -25.34 26.82 -7.92
CA GLN A 343 -25.45 28.26 -7.66
C GLN A 343 -25.29 29.06 -8.95
N PHE A 344 -24.30 28.72 -9.78
CA PHE A 344 -24.10 29.38 -11.07
C PHE A 344 -25.30 29.22 -11.99
N ALA A 345 -25.88 28.01 -12.08
CA ALA A 345 -27.10 27.79 -12.85
C ALA A 345 -28.29 28.62 -12.33
N ILE A 346 -28.41 28.80 -11.01
CA ILE A 346 -29.43 29.65 -10.39
C ILE A 346 -29.20 31.12 -10.77
N ASP A 347 -27.95 31.60 -10.66
CA ASP A 347 -27.59 32.99 -10.97
C ASP A 347 -27.88 33.27 -12.46
N THR A 348 -27.48 32.37 -13.35
CA THR A 348 -27.74 32.45 -14.79
C THR A 348 -29.24 32.44 -15.15
N LEU A 349 -30.06 31.65 -14.43
CA LEU A 349 -31.52 31.65 -14.58
C LEU A 349 -32.18 32.93 -14.02
N SER A 350 -31.58 33.55 -13.01
CA SER A 350 -32.10 34.77 -12.38
C SER A 350 -31.86 36.02 -13.23
N GLU A 351 -30.80 36.02 -14.04
CA GLU A 351 -30.42 37.14 -14.89
C GLU A 351 -31.03 37.08 -16.30
N ASN A 352 -31.34 35.89 -16.83
CA ASN A 352 -31.90 35.71 -18.17
C ASN A 352 -33.07 34.71 -18.20
N LEU A 353 -34.23 35.14 -18.69
CA LEU A 353 -35.41 34.29 -18.94
C LEU A 353 -35.11 33.30 -20.09
N SER A 354 -34.59 32.13 -19.72
CA SER A 354 -34.26 30.98 -20.57
C SER A 354 -33.18 31.23 -21.62
N ILE A 355 -32.22 30.30 -21.70
CA ILE A 355 -31.12 30.37 -22.67
C ILE A 355 -31.24 29.17 -23.60
N ASP A 356 -31.04 29.39 -24.90
CA ASP A 356 -31.00 28.29 -25.85
C ASP A 356 -29.79 27.37 -25.56
N ARG A 357 -29.85 26.14 -26.07
CA ARG A 357 -28.83 25.12 -25.78
C ARG A 357 -27.43 25.53 -26.23
N SER A 358 -27.29 26.27 -27.33
CA SER A 358 -25.97 26.67 -27.84
C SER A 358 -25.32 27.67 -26.89
N SER A 359 -26.08 28.68 -26.48
CA SER A 359 -25.63 29.70 -25.52
C SER A 359 -25.34 29.10 -24.14
N ALA A 360 -26.13 28.12 -23.68
CA ALA A 360 -25.88 27.41 -22.43
C ALA A 360 -24.57 26.57 -22.46
N VAL A 361 -24.20 26.03 -23.64
CA VAL A 361 -22.91 25.34 -23.81
C VAL A 361 -21.75 26.33 -23.71
N GLU A 362 -21.84 27.48 -24.37
CA GLU A 362 -20.78 28.50 -24.39
C GLU A 362 -20.54 29.11 -22.99
N GLU A 363 -21.62 29.41 -22.27
CA GLU A 363 -21.57 29.93 -20.89
C GLU A 363 -20.91 28.90 -19.96
N PHE A 364 -21.29 27.62 -20.08
CA PHE A 364 -20.66 26.54 -19.32
C PHE A 364 -19.16 26.43 -19.63
N GLU A 365 -18.76 26.47 -20.90
CA GLU A 365 -17.35 26.35 -21.29
C GLU A 365 -16.50 27.53 -20.76
N THR A 366 -17.06 28.74 -20.76
CA THR A 366 -16.40 29.93 -20.22
C THR A 366 -16.23 29.84 -18.70
N MET A 367 -17.30 29.50 -17.98
CA MET A 367 -17.27 29.24 -16.54
C MET A 367 -16.28 28.12 -16.19
N TRP A 368 -16.35 27.00 -16.93
CA TRP A 368 -15.48 25.84 -16.74
C TRP A 368 -14.02 26.23 -16.89
N LYS A 369 -13.65 26.93 -17.97
CA LYS A 369 -12.28 27.37 -18.23
C LYS A 369 -11.73 28.25 -17.10
N ASN A 370 -12.50 29.27 -16.68
CA ASN A 370 -12.09 30.18 -15.62
C ASN A 370 -11.92 29.45 -14.27
N ARG A 371 -12.83 28.52 -13.96
CA ARG A 371 -12.80 27.81 -12.68
C ARG A 371 -11.72 26.73 -12.65
N PHE A 372 -11.57 25.98 -13.73
CA PHE A 372 -10.54 24.95 -13.85
C PHE A 372 -9.14 25.56 -13.71
N ALA A 373 -8.89 26.71 -14.38
CA ALA A 373 -7.65 27.46 -14.21
C ALA A 373 -7.42 27.92 -12.76
N SER A 374 -8.48 28.27 -12.02
CA SER A 374 -8.40 28.60 -10.59
C SER A 374 -8.14 27.39 -9.68
N ILE A 375 -8.47 26.18 -10.10
CA ILE A 375 -8.17 24.94 -9.36
C ILE A 375 -6.72 24.53 -9.64
N GLU A 376 -6.30 24.57 -10.90
CA GLU A 376 -4.91 24.31 -11.31
C GLU A 376 -3.95 25.26 -10.60
N SER A 377 -4.27 26.56 -10.51
CA SER A 377 -3.41 27.55 -9.86
C SER A 377 -3.29 27.39 -8.34
N LYS A 378 -4.12 26.56 -7.71
CA LYS A 378 -4.00 26.27 -6.26
C LYS A 378 -2.93 25.22 -5.96
N PHE A 379 -2.49 24.45 -6.95
CA PHE A 379 -1.35 23.56 -6.80
C PHE A 379 -0.07 24.29 -7.18
N ASP A 380 0.47 25.06 -6.23
CA ASP A 380 1.76 25.72 -6.40
C ASP A 380 2.90 24.73 -6.11
N SER A 381 3.58 24.28 -7.15
CA SER A 381 4.67 23.31 -7.07
C SER A 381 5.80 23.77 -6.15
N GLU A 382 6.16 25.05 -6.14
CA GLU A 382 7.22 25.57 -5.26
C GLU A 382 6.81 25.46 -3.78
N VAL A 383 5.56 25.81 -3.48
CA VAL A 383 5.00 25.68 -2.13
C VAL A 383 4.94 24.21 -1.70
N GLN A 384 4.49 23.30 -2.56
CA GLN A 384 4.41 21.87 -2.24
C GLN A 384 5.80 21.23 -2.04
N TRP A 385 6.78 21.61 -2.84
CA TRP A 385 8.17 21.19 -2.64
C TRP A 385 8.73 21.70 -1.33
N LYS A 386 8.58 22.99 -1.04
CA LYS A 386 9.03 23.58 0.22
C LYS A 386 8.40 22.88 1.42
N GLN A 387 7.10 22.61 1.37
CA GLN A 387 6.39 21.87 2.41
C GLN A 387 6.92 20.44 2.57
N SER A 388 7.17 19.73 1.46
CA SER A 388 7.74 18.38 1.46
C SER A 388 9.15 18.34 2.05
N ILE A 389 9.99 19.33 1.74
CA ILE A 389 11.34 19.45 2.32
C ILE A 389 11.27 19.76 3.81
N GLU A 390 10.51 20.79 4.21
CA GLU A 390 10.32 21.16 5.62
C GLU A 390 9.84 19.97 6.44
N LEU A 391 8.86 19.24 5.90
CA LEU A 391 8.33 18.00 6.42
C LEU A 391 9.45 16.99 6.66
N VAL A 392 10.20 16.63 5.62
CA VAL A 392 11.20 15.58 5.71
C VAL A 392 12.34 16.00 6.63
N CYS A 393 12.82 17.25 6.56
CA CYS A 393 13.88 17.74 7.44
C CYS A 393 13.49 17.61 8.90
N ARG A 394 12.26 17.99 9.27
CA ARG A 394 11.75 17.87 10.65
C ARG A 394 11.70 16.42 11.11
N LEU A 395 11.37 15.48 10.22
CA LEU A 395 11.37 14.05 10.52
C LEU A 395 12.78 13.46 10.55
N TYR A 396 13.72 14.04 9.80
CA TYR A 396 15.09 13.55 9.67
C TYR A 396 15.97 14.03 10.83
N ASP A 397 15.80 15.29 11.25
CA ASP A 397 16.51 15.91 12.39
C ASP A 397 16.41 15.05 13.65
N VAL A 398 15.24 14.45 13.86
CA VAL A 398 14.98 13.48 14.90
C VAL A 398 16.04 12.36 15.01
N PHE A 399 16.48 11.82 13.87
CA PHE A 399 17.31 10.61 13.83
C PHE A 399 18.80 10.93 13.74
N ASN A 400 19.18 12.09 13.20
CA ASN A 400 20.59 12.42 12.98
C ASN A 400 20.87 13.94 12.94
N GLN A 401 20.65 14.63 14.07
CA GLN A 401 20.84 16.09 14.20
C GLN A 401 22.25 16.56 13.80
N ASP A 402 23.28 15.74 14.06
CA ASP A 402 24.67 16.17 13.90
C ASP A 402 25.16 16.16 12.45
N ALA A 403 24.48 15.42 11.56
CA ALA A 403 24.90 15.22 10.18
C ALA A 403 24.06 16.02 9.17
N LEU A 404 22.86 16.44 9.54
CA LEU A 404 21.97 17.16 8.63
C LEU A 404 22.29 18.68 8.62
N PRO A 405 22.48 19.29 7.44
CA PRO A 405 22.58 20.75 7.33
C PRO A 405 21.30 21.46 7.76
N SER A 406 21.39 22.76 8.07
CA SER A 406 20.21 23.57 8.37
C SER A 406 19.17 23.50 7.23
N LEU A 407 17.89 23.64 7.58
CA LEU A 407 16.80 23.70 6.61
C LEU A 407 17.07 24.71 5.49
N ASP A 408 17.62 25.88 5.81
CA ASP A 408 17.97 26.91 4.83
C ASP A 408 18.99 26.41 3.79
N ASN A 409 19.98 25.62 4.22
CA ASN A 409 20.96 25.02 3.31
C ASN A 409 20.30 23.99 2.38
N ILE A 410 19.34 23.22 2.87
CA ILE A 410 18.60 22.23 2.06
C ILE A 410 17.64 22.94 1.09
N LEU A 411 17.01 24.03 1.52
CA LEU A 411 16.14 24.85 0.67
C LEU A 411 16.88 25.53 -0.49
N THR A 412 18.22 25.60 -0.49
CA THR A 412 18.99 26.04 -1.66
C THR A 412 18.80 25.13 -2.88
N PHE A 413 18.30 23.91 -2.70
CA PHE A 413 17.96 22.98 -3.79
C PHE A 413 16.54 23.17 -4.33
N LEU A 414 15.70 24.00 -3.69
CA LEU A 414 14.31 24.22 -4.10
C LEU A 414 14.16 24.66 -5.56
N PRO A 415 14.95 25.63 -6.09
CA PRO A 415 14.84 26.01 -7.50
C PRO A 415 15.11 24.84 -8.45
N PHE A 416 16.08 23.98 -8.14
CA PHE A 416 16.38 22.78 -8.90
C PHE A 416 15.22 21.78 -8.87
N LEU A 417 14.64 21.52 -7.70
CA LEU A 417 13.53 20.57 -7.55
C LEU A 417 12.26 21.02 -8.29
N VAL A 418 11.98 22.33 -8.30
CA VAL A 418 10.87 22.91 -9.08
C VAL A 418 11.06 22.66 -10.58
N THR A 419 12.29 22.59 -11.09
CA THR A 419 12.52 22.23 -12.51
C THR A 419 12.18 20.78 -12.85
N LEU A 420 12.17 19.87 -11.85
CA LEU A 420 11.83 18.46 -12.05
C LEU A 420 10.33 18.26 -12.35
N ASP A 421 9.49 19.23 -12.00
CA ASP A 421 8.05 19.17 -12.18
C ASP A 421 7.61 19.12 -13.66
N ARG A 422 8.46 19.57 -14.57
CA ARG A 422 8.20 19.69 -16.02
C ARG A 422 8.42 18.41 -16.83
N LEU A 423 8.60 17.26 -16.17
CA LEU A 423 8.84 15.98 -16.83
C LEU A 423 7.52 15.23 -17.03
N ASP A 424 7.11 15.06 -18.29
CA ASP A 424 5.80 14.54 -18.70
C ASP A 424 5.71 13.01 -18.89
N GLU A 425 6.71 12.22 -18.46
CA GLU A 425 6.84 10.81 -18.87
C GLU A 425 6.51 9.74 -17.81
N THR A 426 6.25 8.51 -18.26
CA THR A 426 5.73 7.37 -17.47
C THR A 426 6.67 6.76 -16.41
N ASP A 427 7.82 7.38 -16.10
CA ASP A 427 8.71 6.99 -14.99
C ASP A 427 9.33 8.20 -14.27
N VAL A 428 8.50 9.24 -14.03
CA VAL A 428 8.91 10.53 -13.43
C VAL A 428 9.76 10.36 -12.16
N LEU A 429 9.42 9.38 -11.32
CA LEU A 429 10.08 9.19 -10.04
C LEU A 429 11.53 8.70 -10.20
N HIS A 430 11.78 7.71 -11.06
CA HIS A 430 13.13 7.21 -11.29
C HIS A 430 14.03 8.27 -11.93
N GLU A 431 13.53 8.96 -12.97
CA GLU A 431 14.30 10.01 -13.64
C GLU A 431 14.60 11.19 -12.72
N SER A 432 13.63 11.60 -11.90
CA SER A 432 13.82 12.67 -10.91
C SER A 432 14.85 12.29 -9.86
N LEU A 433 14.88 11.02 -9.42
CA LEU A 433 15.92 10.50 -8.54
C LEU A 433 17.30 10.54 -9.21
N LEU A 434 17.41 10.16 -10.49
CA LEU A 434 18.67 10.27 -11.25
C LEU A 434 19.15 11.72 -11.40
N LYS A 435 18.23 12.69 -11.50
CA LYS A 435 18.60 14.11 -11.52
C LYS A 435 19.08 14.59 -10.15
N ILE A 436 18.38 14.23 -9.07
CA ILE A 436 18.82 14.50 -7.69
C ILE A 436 20.21 13.89 -7.46
N ARG A 437 20.44 12.66 -7.92
CA ARG A 437 21.74 11.98 -7.90
C ARG A 437 22.83 12.83 -8.51
N ASN A 438 22.60 13.32 -9.73
CA ASN A 438 23.60 14.09 -10.48
C ASN A 438 23.90 15.43 -9.80
N GLU A 439 22.86 16.11 -9.29
CA GLU A 439 23.02 17.37 -8.56
C GLU A 439 23.80 17.17 -7.26
N CYS A 440 23.46 16.15 -6.46
CA CYS A 440 24.20 15.81 -5.24
C CYS A 440 25.63 15.35 -5.55
N THR A 441 25.85 14.60 -6.63
CA THR A 441 27.18 14.19 -7.09
C THR A 441 28.04 15.39 -7.47
N CYS A 442 27.46 16.37 -8.19
CA CYS A 442 28.14 17.61 -8.59
C CYS A 442 28.53 18.46 -7.37
N LYS A 443 27.62 18.61 -6.39
CA LYS A 443 27.98 19.29 -5.14
C LYS A 443 28.99 18.52 -4.32
N ALA A 444 28.93 17.19 -4.34
CA ALA A 444 29.90 16.33 -3.69
C ALA A 444 31.30 16.42 -4.31
N SER A 445 31.42 16.57 -5.63
CA SER A 445 32.72 16.79 -6.29
C SER A 445 33.36 18.14 -5.92
N ASN A 446 32.59 19.11 -5.42
CA ASN A 446 33.11 20.41 -5.02
C ASN A 446 33.56 20.45 -3.55
N ILE A 447 33.32 19.40 -2.77
CA ILE A 447 33.79 19.31 -1.39
C ILE A 447 34.97 18.35 -1.29
N ASN A 448 35.77 18.52 -0.23
CA ASN A 448 36.77 17.52 0.09
C ASN A 448 36.06 16.23 0.52
N PHE A 449 36.19 15.20 -0.31
CA PHE A 449 35.53 13.90 -0.12
C PHE A 449 36.11 13.13 1.07
N LEU A 450 37.41 13.29 1.36
CA LEU A 450 38.12 12.51 2.38
C LEU A 450 38.67 13.38 3.50
N VAL A 451 38.79 12.76 4.67
CA VAL A 451 39.63 13.26 5.76
C VAL A 451 40.78 12.28 5.93
N SER A 452 42.01 12.75 5.71
CA SER A 452 43.23 11.96 5.90
C SER A 452 43.51 11.76 7.39
N GLN A 453 43.70 10.52 7.84
CA GLN A 453 44.05 10.23 9.24
C GLN A 453 45.57 10.15 9.48
N SER A 454 46.37 9.76 8.46
CA SER A 454 47.84 9.93 8.37
C SER A 454 48.37 9.37 7.02
N THR A 455 49.37 9.99 6.41
CA THR A 455 49.78 9.76 4.99
C THR A 455 50.72 8.56 4.73
N THR A 456 50.83 7.56 5.62
CA THR A 456 52.04 6.71 5.63
C THR A 456 51.93 5.25 5.13
N ASN A 457 50.80 4.75 4.61
CA ASN A 457 50.65 3.30 4.36
C ASN A 457 50.20 2.83 2.95
N VAL A 458 50.16 3.70 1.93
CA VAL A 458 49.69 3.32 0.57
C VAL A 458 50.53 2.20 -0.08
N TYR A 459 51.82 2.06 0.29
CA TYR A 459 52.78 1.16 -0.38
C TYR A 459 52.60 -0.35 -0.16
N LYS A 460 51.62 -0.79 0.66
CA LYS A 460 51.48 -2.20 1.08
C LYS A 460 50.32 -2.96 0.45
N ILE A 461 49.50 -2.33 -0.37
CA ILE A 461 48.29 -2.94 -0.92
C ILE A 461 48.64 -3.66 -2.23
N CYS A 462 48.36 -4.96 -2.33
CA CYS A 462 48.57 -5.72 -3.56
C CYS A 462 47.51 -5.34 -4.60
N LEU A 463 47.93 -5.06 -5.83
CA LEU A 463 47.06 -4.70 -6.96
C LEU A 463 45.97 -5.75 -7.22
N THR A 464 46.24 -7.02 -6.92
CA THR A 464 45.30 -8.13 -7.12
C THR A 464 44.18 -8.15 -6.06
N ASP A 465 44.46 -7.63 -4.86
CA ASP A 465 43.45 -7.45 -3.80
C ASP A 465 42.59 -6.21 -4.09
N LEU A 466 43.20 -5.15 -4.66
CA LEU A 466 42.49 -3.97 -5.17
C LEU A 466 41.46 -4.35 -6.25
N GLN A 467 41.83 -5.20 -7.20
CA GLN A 467 40.97 -5.55 -8.34
C GLN A 467 39.76 -6.44 -8.01
N LYS A 468 39.75 -7.15 -6.86
CA LYS A 468 38.72 -8.16 -6.56
C LYS A 468 37.74 -7.76 -5.46
N GLN A 469 37.98 -6.69 -4.72
CA GLN A 469 37.28 -6.44 -3.45
C GLN A 469 36.68 -5.04 -3.27
N TYR A 470 37.01 -4.06 -4.12
CA TYR A 470 36.60 -2.67 -3.88
C TYR A 470 35.55 -2.18 -4.86
N THR A 471 34.41 -1.79 -4.32
CA THR A 471 33.23 -1.40 -5.10
C THR A 471 33.29 0.09 -5.48
N TYR A 472 33.83 0.94 -4.61
CA TYR A 472 33.79 2.40 -4.78
C TYR A 472 35.04 3.02 -5.42
N LEU A 473 36.10 2.24 -5.69
CA LEU A 473 37.38 2.74 -6.21
C LEU A 473 37.56 2.50 -7.72
N ASN A 474 38.02 3.52 -8.44
CA ASN A 474 38.40 3.46 -9.84
C ASN A 474 39.86 2.96 -9.98
N ILE A 475 40.02 1.64 -9.93
CA ILE A 475 41.34 0.98 -9.94
C ILE A 475 42.05 1.11 -11.30
N TYR A 476 41.34 1.48 -12.38
CA TYR A 476 41.94 1.63 -13.70
C TYR A 476 42.78 2.89 -13.84
N GLU A 477 42.42 4.00 -13.20
CA GLU A 477 43.27 5.20 -13.20
C GLU A 477 44.57 4.98 -12.43
N PHE A 478 44.55 4.12 -11.41
CA PHE A 478 45.77 3.61 -10.75
C PHE A 478 46.73 2.89 -11.71
N LEU A 479 46.26 2.44 -12.88
CA LEU A 479 47.05 1.72 -13.88
C LEU A 479 47.57 2.60 -15.02
N VAL A 480 47.13 3.87 -15.16
CA VAL A 480 47.46 4.77 -16.29
C VAL A 480 48.77 5.56 -16.04
N ILE A 481 49.69 5.03 -15.24
CA ILE A 481 51.06 5.56 -15.23
C ILE A 481 51.70 5.17 -16.58
N PRO A 482 52.31 6.10 -17.35
CA PRO A 482 52.61 5.87 -18.77
C PRO A 482 53.43 4.59 -18.99
N ASN A 483 52.92 3.72 -19.87
CA ASN A 483 53.71 2.66 -20.50
C ASN A 483 54.70 3.33 -21.47
N ASP A 484 55.74 3.96 -20.93
CA ASP A 484 56.90 4.30 -21.75
C ASP A 484 57.68 3.01 -22.00
N ASN A 485 57.77 2.66 -23.27
CA ASN A 485 57.79 1.27 -23.74
C ASN A 485 59.13 0.54 -23.57
N ASP A 486 60.07 1.00 -22.74
CA ASP A 486 61.44 0.48 -22.80
C ASP A 486 62.16 0.18 -21.46
N SER A 487 61.46 0.04 -20.32
CA SER A 487 62.12 -0.47 -19.12
C SER A 487 61.25 -1.29 -18.16
N LYS A 488 60.88 -2.50 -18.59
CA LYS A 488 60.11 -3.46 -17.77
C LYS A 488 60.80 -3.93 -16.47
N SER A 489 62.09 -3.64 -16.26
CA SER A 489 62.81 -3.94 -15.01
C SER A 489 63.11 -2.71 -14.14
N THR A 490 63.24 -1.52 -14.74
CA THR A 490 63.51 -0.27 -14.01
C THR A 490 62.22 0.35 -13.49
N ALA A 491 61.11 0.32 -14.24
CA ALA A 491 59.81 0.81 -13.77
C ALA A 491 59.29 0.06 -12.53
N LYS A 492 59.45 -1.27 -12.46
CA LYS A 492 59.10 -2.06 -11.25
C LYS A 492 59.97 -1.74 -10.03
N ARG A 493 61.19 -1.26 -10.24
CA ARG A 493 62.13 -0.87 -9.16
C ARG A 493 61.92 0.60 -8.75
N TRP A 494 61.60 1.47 -9.71
CA TRP A 494 61.22 2.87 -9.50
C TRP A 494 59.87 3.00 -8.78
N ILE A 495 58.91 2.11 -9.09
CA ILE A 495 57.63 1.99 -8.39
C ILE A 495 57.79 1.73 -6.87
N ARG A 496 58.93 1.17 -6.44
CA ARG A 496 59.17 0.79 -5.05
C ARG A 496 60.00 1.80 -4.24
N SER A 497 60.71 2.75 -4.85
CA SER A 497 61.65 3.61 -4.09
C SER A 497 61.31 5.10 -4.05
N ASP A 498 60.70 5.70 -5.08
CA ASP A 498 60.53 7.17 -5.16
C ASP A 498 59.07 7.68 -5.14
N LEU A 499 58.05 6.81 -5.16
CA LEU A 499 56.64 7.24 -5.05
C LEU A 499 56.24 7.71 -3.63
N SER A 500 57.18 7.72 -2.68
CA SER A 500 57.15 8.35 -1.36
C SER A 500 56.13 9.48 -1.07
N LYS A 501 56.32 10.56 -1.83
CA LYS A 501 55.76 11.87 -1.53
C LYS A 501 54.99 12.41 -2.72
N ASP A 502 55.56 12.35 -3.92
CA ASP A 502 54.91 12.89 -5.12
C ASP A 502 53.67 12.07 -5.49
N PHE A 503 53.70 10.74 -5.36
CA PHE A 503 52.52 9.90 -5.57
C PHE A 503 51.47 10.06 -4.49
N CYS A 504 51.87 10.11 -3.22
CA CYS A 504 50.93 10.39 -2.14
C CYS A 504 50.29 11.77 -2.31
N GLN A 505 51.04 12.76 -2.80
CA GLN A 505 50.57 14.12 -3.03
C GLN A 505 49.72 14.20 -4.31
N GLU A 506 50.04 13.42 -5.34
CA GLU A 506 49.26 13.30 -6.59
C GLU A 506 47.98 12.50 -6.36
N ILE A 507 48.01 11.39 -5.63
CA ILE A 507 46.81 10.72 -5.10
C ILE A 507 46.01 11.68 -4.22
N ASN A 508 46.66 12.46 -3.35
CA ASN A 508 45.96 13.42 -2.51
C ASN A 508 45.27 14.52 -3.32
N ASN A 509 45.87 14.92 -4.44
CA ASN A 509 45.30 15.87 -5.39
C ASN A 509 44.25 15.22 -6.31
N ASN A 510 44.32 13.90 -6.55
CA ASN A 510 43.48 13.15 -7.48
C ASN A 510 42.49 12.18 -6.78
N TRP A 511 42.30 12.27 -5.47
CA TRP A 511 41.36 11.38 -4.74
C TRP A 511 39.93 11.42 -5.30
N GLN A 512 39.53 12.59 -5.82
CA GLN A 512 38.23 12.79 -6.45
C GLN A 512 38.07 11.99 -7.75
N THR A 513 39.17 11.63 -8.45
CA THR A 513 39.11 10.77 -9.64
C THR A 513 39.21 9.29 -9.28
N ILE A 514 39.87 8.98 -8.15
CA ILE A 514 40.03 7.64 -7.60
C ILE A 514 38.73 7.10 -7.00
N VAL A 515 37.96 7.91 -6.25
CA VAL A 515 36.71 7.43 -5.65
C VAL A 515 35.55 7.73 -6.58
N ARG A 516 34.80 6.69 -6.97
CA ARG A 516 33.62 6.82 -7.83
C ARG A 516 32.44 7.31 -7.00
N VAL A 517 32.46 8.61 -6.67
CA VAL A 517 31.36 9.29 -5.96
C VAL A 517 30.03 9.03 -6.66
N SER A 518 30.01 9.04 -8.00
CA SER A 518 28.84 8.71 -8.81
C SER A 518 28.26 7.33 -8.51
N TYR A 519 29.11 6.32 -8.29
CA TYR A 519 28.68 4.95 -7.99
C TYR A 519 28.04 4.83 -6.59
N CYS A 520 28.53 5.59 -5.61
CA CYS A 520 27.89 5.67 -4.29
C CYS A 520 26.46 6.20 -4.40
N PHE A 521 26.27 7.34 -5.09
CA PHE A 521 24.94 7.89 -5.29
C PHE A 521 24.06 7.01 -6.18
N GLU A 522 24.64 6.27 -7.13
CA GLU A 522 23.92 5.28 -7.93
C GLU A 522 23.40 4.13 -7.06
N THR A 523 24.26 3.54 -6.22
CA THR A 523 23.88 2.47 -5.28
C THR A 523 22.80 2.93 -4.30
N PHE A 524 22.93 4.18 -3.81
CA PHE A 524 21.92 4.83 -2.99
C PHE A 524 20.57 4.92 -3.72
N ILE A 525 20.55 5.51 -4.91
CA ILE A 525 19.32 5.74 -5.67
C ILE A 525 18.64 4.44 -6.08
N VAL A 526 19.40 3.41 -6.49
CA VAL A 526 18.83 2.09 -6.80
C VAL A 526 18.13 1.52 -5.57
N SER A 527 18.77 1.58 -4.40
CA SER A 527 18.21 1.05 -3.15
C SER A 527 16.96 1.83 -2.71
N VAL A 528 16.98 3.17 -2.81
CA VAL A 528 15.83 4.03 -2.49
C VAL A 528 14.67 3.81 -3.45
N HIS A 529 14.95 3.67 -4.74
CA HIS A 529 13.93 3.45 -5.75
C HIS A 529 13.18 2.13 -5.52
N GLU A 530 13.88 1.07 -5.13
CA GLU A 530 13.24 -0.21 -4.78
C GLU A 530 12.34 -0.07 -3.53
N ILE A 531 12.75 0.69 -2.51
CA ILE A 531 11.87 0.99 -1.37
C ILE A 531 10.63 1.77 -1.82
N PHE A 532 10.79 2.78 -2.67
CA PHE A 532 9.67 3.57 -3.18
C PHE A 532 8.67 2.71 -3.96
N LYS A 533 9.13 1.77 -4.80
CA LYS A 533 8.24 0.82 -5.48
C LYS A 533 7.39 0.02 -4.52
N LEU A 534 7.98 -0.46 -3.42
CA LEU A 534 7.26 -1.22 -2.40
C LEU A 534 6.24 -0.36 -1.63
N LYS A 535 6.49 0.95 -1.50
CA LYS A 535 5.72 1.88 -0.68
C LYS A 535 4.72 2.77 -1.43
N ILE A 536 4.72 2.78 -2.76
CA ILE A 536 3.81 3.59 -3.60
C ILE A 536 2.33 3.30 -3.32
N ASN A 537 1.99 2.05 -2.98
CA ASN A 537 0.61 1.62 -2.75
C ASN A 537 0.20 1.64 -1.27
N ASP A 538 1.13 1.87 -0.35
CA ASP A 538 0.84 1.91 1.08
C ASP A 538 0.22 3.27 1.45
N GLU A 539 -0.76 3.27 2.37
CA GLU A 539 -1.34 4.51 2.90
C GLU A 539 -0.26 5.41 3.58
N PRO A 540 -0.50 6.74 3.70
CA PRO A 540 0.49 7.73 4.16
C PRO A 540 1.06 7.51 5.57
N SER A 541 0.50 6.58 6.34
CA SER A 541 0.93 6.24 7.71
C SER A 541 2.34 5.63 7.80
N THR A 542 3.01 5.41 6.65
CA THR A 542 4.34 4.77 6.53
C THR A 542 5.55 5.71 6.63
N GLY A 543 5.34 7.00 6.89
CA GLY A 543 6.40 8.00 6.76
C GLY A 543 7.65 7.79 7.62
N ILE A 544 7.51 7.26 8.84
CA ILE A 544 8.67 6.94 9.71
C ILE A 544 9.43 5.74 9.19
N ILE A 545 8.71 4.69 8.76
CA ILE A 545 9.31 3.44 8.26
C ILE A 545 10.13 3.76 7.02
N LEU A 546 9.56 4.53 6.09
CA LEU A 546 10.26 4.98 4.89
C LEU A 546 11.56 5.72 5.23
N LEU A 547 11.50 6.62 6.22
CA LEU A 547 12.64 7.41 6.63
C LEU A 547 13.72 6.56 7.34
N GLN A 548 13.31 5.59 8.17
CA GLN A 548 14.21 4.63 8.82
C GLN A 548 14.90 3.71 7.82
N ASP A 549 14.18 3.19 6.83
CA ASP A 549 14.75 2.32 5.80
C ASP A 549 15.80 3.07 4.97
N ILE A 550 15.50 4.31 4.58
CA ILE A 550 16.42 5.15 3.81
C ILE A 550 17.62 5.59 4.65
N LEU A 551 17.43 5.93 5.92
CA LEU A 551 18.53 6.18 6.86
C LEU A 551 19.41 4.95 7.04
N GLY A 552 18.81 3.76 7.11
CA GLY A 552 19.52 2.48 7.15
C GLY A 552 20.44 2.31 5.95
N ILE A 553 19.95 2.64 4.74
CA ILE A 553 20.77 2.65 3.52
C ILE A 553 21.92 3.65 3.62
N VAL A 554 21.65 4.91 4.00
CA VAL A 554 22.71 5.93 4.09
C VAL A 554 23.79 5.51 5.08
N ASN A 555 23.39 5.05 6.27
CA ASN A 555 24.33 4.62 7.31
C ASN A 555 25.14 3.40 6.86
N LYS A 556 24.51 2.44 6.17
CA LYS A 556 25.18 1.28 5.60
C LYS A 556 26.18 1.69 4.52
N LEU A 557 25.81 2.58 3.61
CA LEU A 557 26.72 3.09 2.58
C LEU A 557 27.92 3.81 3.20
N ILE A 558 27.69 4.67 4.19
CA ILE A 558 28.76 5.35 4.92
C ILE A 558 29.69 4.32 5.58
N GLN A 559 29.13 3.28 6.19
CA GLN A 559 29.90 2.21 6.81
C GLN A 559 30.73 1.43 5.77
N ASP A 560 30.12 0.99 4.68
CA ASP A 560 30.76 0.21 3.61
C ASP A 560 31.89 1.03 2.95
N MET A 561 31.65 2.30 2.65
CA MET A 561 32.66 3.21 2.10
C MET A 561 33.81 3.43 3.07
N ASN A 562 33.53 3.70 4.35
CA ASN A 562 34.58 3.86 5.35
C ASN A 562 35.38 2.56 5.52
N GLN A 563 34.76 1.38 5.45
CA GLN A 563 35.47 0.10 5.51
C GLN A 563 36.41 -0.08 4.31
N GLU A 564 35.97 0.23 3.09
CA GLU A 564 36.81 0.17 1.88
C GLU A 564 37.96 1.20 1.92
N LEU A 565 37.67 2.42 2.38
CA LEU A 565 38.64 3.52 2.48
C LEU A 565 39.65 3.34 3.64
N ASN A 566 39.28 2.60 4.68
CA ASN A 566 40.12 2.38 5.86
C ASN A 566 41.48 1.76 5.51
N ILE A 567 41.58 1.00 4.43
CA ILE A 567 42.87 0.46 3.94
C ILE A 567 43.86 1.55 3.52
N PHE A 568 43.38 2.72 3.13
CA PHE A 568 44.20 3.90 2.83
C PHE A 568 44.30 4.86 4.02
N ASN A 569 43.73 4.50 5.19
CA ASN A 569 43.63 5.35 6.38
C ASN A 569 42.96 6.71 6.10
N VAL A 570 41.95 6.66 5.24
CA VAL A 570 41.07 7.77 4.96
C VAL A 570 39.66 7.36 5.35
N SER A 571 38.88 8.34 5.76
CA SER A 571 37.44 8.18 5.98
C SER A 571 36.71 9.24 5.18
N ILE A 572 35.44 9.00 4.87
CA ILE A 572 34.60 10.02 4.25
C ILE A 572 34.50 11.23 5.17
N SER A 573 34.52 12.42 4.57
CA SER A 573 34.42 13.66 5.33
C SER A 573 33.00 13.88 5.85
N LYS A 574 32.87 14.59 6.98
CA LYS A 574 31.55 14.99 7.50
C LYS A 574 30.74 15.77 6.48
N SER A 575 31.41 16.63 5.71
CA SER A 575 30.76 17.38 4.63
C SER A 575 30.16 16.45 3.57
N PHE A 576 30.84 15.34 3.25
CA PHE A 576 30.32 14.35 2.31
C PHE A 576 29.18 13.52 2.90
N GLU A 577 29.32 13.07 4.16
CA GLU A 577 28.22 12.44 4.90
C GLU A 577 26.97 13.33 4.88
N SER A 578 27.12 14.64 5.13
CA SER A 578 26.03 15.61 5.05
C SER A 578 25.38 15.66 3.67
N ILE A 579 26.12 15.53 2.57
CA ILE A 579 25.53 15.51 1.22
C ILE A 579 24.75 14.21 0.98
N LEU A 580 25.20 13.06 1.48
CA LEU A 580 24.41 11.82 1.43
C LEU A 580 23.08 11.98 2.18
N HIS A 581 23.11 12.60 3.37
CA HIS A 581 21.91 12.89 4.14
C HIS A 581 20.99 13.91 3.42
N ILE A 582 21.54 14.95 2.78
CA ILE A 582 20.77 15.85 1.91
C ILE A 582 20.11 15.04 0.78
N CYS A 583 20.85 14.18 0.09
CA CYS A 583 20.33 13.37 -1.00
C CYS A 583 19.15 12.49 -0.54
N ALA A 584 19.24 11.93 0.66
CA ALA A 584 18.14 11.21 1.29
C ALA A 584 16.93 12.10 1.59
N VAL A 585 17.13 13.28 2.18
CA VAL A 585 16.04 14.23 2.41
C VAL A 585 15.35 14.62 1.10
N LEU A 586 16.12 14.95 0.06
CA LEU A 586 15.59 15.33 -1.25
C LEU A 586 14.82 14.17 -1.91
N SER A 587 15.33 12.94 -1.81
CA SER A 587 14.67 11.76 -2.35
C SER A 587 13.34 11.49 -1.66
N ILE A 588 13.29 11.57 -0.33
CA ILE A 588 12.05 11.39 0.43
C ILE A 588 11.07 12.55 0.15
N ALA A 589 11.56 13.78 0.04
CA ALA A 589 10.72 14.93 -0.31
C ALA A 589 10.12 14.76 -1.71
N LEU A 590 10.89 14.23 -2.66
CA LEU A 590 10.40 13.88 -4.01
C LEU A 590 9.27 12.84 -3.95
N PHE A 591 9.40 11.81 -3.10
CA PHE A 591 8.35 10.82 -2.93
C PHE A 591 7.04 11.45 -2.42
N TYR A 592 7.09 12.28 -1.38
CA TYR A 592 5.91 12.95 -0.85
C TYR A 592 5.29 13.94 -1.85
N TYR A 593 6.13 14.73 -2.51
CA TYR A 593 5.70 15.65 -3.56
C TYR A 593 4.99 14.88 -4.69
N HIS A 594 5.56 13.78 -5.16
CA HIS A 594 4.98 12.97 -6.23
C HIS A 594 3.64 12.33 -5.80
N GLN A 595 3.51 11.88 -4.55
CA GLN A 595 2.22 11.40 -4.02
C GLN A 595 1.16 12.51 -4.04
N GLN A 596 1.51 13.73 -3.61
CA GLN A 596 0.60 14.88 -3.62
C GLN A 596 0.20 15.26 -5.05
N LYS A 597 1.18 15.35 -5.97
CA LYS A 597 0.95 15.65 -7.39
C LYS A 597 0.08 14.58 -8.05
N THR A 598 0.36 13.31 -7.81
CA THR A 598 -0.44 12.19 -8.36
C THR A 598 -1.89 12.25 -7.87
N HIS A 599 -2.09 12.52 -6.57
CA HIS A 599 -3.42 12.69 -6.01
C HIS A 599 -4.14 13.90 -6.61
N PHE A 600 -3.46 15.05 -6.71
CA PHE A 600 -4.01 16.24 -7.35
C PHE A 600 -4.38 15.98 -8.82
N ASN A 601 -3.50 15.37 -9.60
CA ASN A 601 -3.77 14.99 -10.99
C ASN A 601 -4.93 14.00 -11.12
N SER A 602 -5.09 13.06 -10.17
CA SER A 602 -6.23 12.15 -10.15
C SER A 602 -7.55 12.88 -9.91
N ILE A 603 -7.53 13.91 -9.06
CA ILE A 603 -8.66 14.81 -8.81
C ILE A 603 -8.98 15.61 -10.08
N ILE A 604 -7.98 16.23 -10.70
CA ILE A 604 -8.13 16.96 -11.96
C ILE A 604 -8.72 16.06 -13.05
N LYS A 605 -8.18 14.85 -13.24
CA LYS A 605 -8.69 13.89 -14.20
C LYS A 605 -10.13 13.46 -13.90
N SER A 606 -10.48 13.27 -12.63
CA SER A 606 -11.86 12.97 -12.21
C SER A 606 -12.81 14.15 -12.48
N ILE A 607 -12.36 15.39 -12.26
CA ILE A 607 -13.08 16.62 -12.62
C ILE A 607 -13.32 16.66 -14.14
N GLU A 608 -12.29 16.44 -14.96
CA GLU A 608 -12.39 16.41 -16.42
C GLU A 608 -13.32 15.30 -16.93
N GLN A 609 -13.24 14.09 -16.37
CA GLN A 609 -14.12 12.98 -16.71
C GLN A 609 -15.59 13.29 -16.40
N ASN A 610 -15.85 14.09 -15.37
CA ASN A 610 -17.20 14.54 -15.01
C ASN A 610 -17.64 15.79 -15.78
N LYS A 611 -16.78 16.45 -16.55
CA LYS A 611 -17.11 17.66 -17.33
C LYS A 611 -18.35 17.46 -18.19
N ALA A 612 -18.41 16.37 -18.98
CA ALA A 612 -19.55 16.10 -19.87
C ALA A 612 -20.85 15.89 -19.09
N LYS A 613 -20.78 15.23 -17.93
CA LYS A 613 -21.93 15.02 -17.04
C LYS A 613 -22.41 16.36 -16.46
N TRP A 614 -21.50 17.19 -15.98
CA TRP A 614 -21.82 18.50 -15.42
C TRP A 614 -22.32 19.48 -16.46
N GLN A 615 -21.74 19.47 -17.66
CA GLN A 615 -22.24 20.22 -18.82
C GLN A 615 -23.67 19.81 -19.14
N HIS A 616 -23.96 18.50 -19.18
CA HIS A 616 -25.31 17.99 -19.40
C HIS A 616 -26.28 18.41 -18.29
N CYS A 617 -25.85 18.35 -17.02
CA CYS A 617 -26.65 18.83 -15.88
C CYS A 617 -26.94 20.33 -15.98
N PHE A 618 -25.92 21.14 -16.24
CA PHE A 618 -26.06 22.59 -16.41
C PHE A 618 -27.04 22.91 -17.56
N ILE A 619 -26.82 22.36 -18.75
CA ILE A 619 -27.72 22.53 -19.91
C ILE A 619 -29.16 22.13 -19.56
N ARG A 620 -29.38 21.03 -18.83
CA ARG A 620 -30.73 20.60 -18.42
C ARG A 620 -31.37 21.55 -17.39
N MET A 621 -30.57 22.27 -16.62
CA MET A 621 -31.05 23.26 -15.64
C MET A 621 -31.41 24.59 -16.31
N VAL A 622 -30.62 25.07 -17.28
CA VAL A 622 -30.80 26.38 -17.93
C VAL A 622 -31.52 26.37 -19.29
N SER A 623 -31.50 25.24 -20.03
CA SER A 623 -32.18 25.14 -21.33
C SER A 623 -33.54 24.45 -21.20
N ILE A 624 -34.58 25.12 -21.73
CA ILE A 624 -35.91 24.54 -21.88
C ILE A 624 -35.89 23.79 -23.22
N GLN A 625 -35.80 22.46 -23.21
CA GLN A 625 -36.02 21.68 -24.42
C GLN A 625 -37.53 21.54 -24.66
N GLU A 626 -38.05 22.15 -25.73
CA GLU A 626 -39.47 22.07 -26.11
C GLU A 626 -39.99 20.62 -26.23
N ASN A 627 -39.12 19.64 -26.50
CA ASN A 627 -39.49 18.24 -26.77
C ASN A 627 -39.39 17.26 -25.59
N ASP A 628 -38.87 17.65 -24.42
CA ASP A 628 -38.66 16.69 -23.31
C ASP A 628 -39.97 16.08 -22.80
N ASN A 629 -41.04 16.87 -22.70
CA ASN A 629 -42.36 16.36 -22.31
C ASN A 629 -42.98 15.45 -23.37
N GLU A 630 -42.71 15.72 -24.65
CA GLU A 630 -43.22 14.88 -25.73
C GLU A 630 -42.56 13.49 -25.71
N ASN A 631 -41.25 13.45 -25.46
CA ASN A 631 -40.51 12.19 -25.33
C ASN A 631 -40.98 11.38 -24.13
N VAL A 632 -41.16 12.02 -22.97
CA VAL A 632 -41.69 11.36 -21.77
C VAL A 632 -43.13 10.87 -21.99
N ALA A 633 -43.96 11.63 -22.72
CA ALA A 633 -45.30 11.20 -23.10
C ALA A 633 -45.30 9.99 -24.04
N ASN A 634 -44.44 9.97 -25.06
CA ASN A 634 -44.28 8.82 -25.97
C ASN A 634 -43.85 7.57 -25.20
N ASP A 635 -42.80 7.68 -24.39
CA ASP A 635 -42.24 6.57 -23.62
C ASP A 635 -43.26 6.00 -22.63
N LEU A 636 -44.03 6.87 -21.95
CA LEU A 636 -45.10 6.43 -21.06
C LEU A 636 -46.14 5.57 -21.78
N VAL A 637 -46.63 6.06 -22.92
CA VAL A 637 -47.65 5.35 -23.72
C VAL A 637 -47.09 4.04 -24.25
N ASP A 638 -45.84 4.02 -24.71
CA ASP A 638 -45.20 2.80 -25.20
C ASP A 638 -45.01 1.75 -24.11
N GLN A 639 -44.57 2.15 -22.91
CA GLN A 639 -44.44 1.23 -21.79
C GLN A 639 -45.78 0.69 -21.30
N PHE A 640 -46.80 1.55 -21.23
CA PHE A 640 -48.16 1.13 -20.90
C PHE A 640 -48.68 0.04 -21.86
N LEU A 641 -48.48 0.25 -23.17
CA LEU A 641 -48.88 -0.73 -24.19
C LEU A 641 -48.06 -2.00 -24.15
N GLU A 642 -46.77 -1.92 -23.82
CA GLU A 642 -45.93 -3.11 -23.68
C GLU A 642 -46.37 -3.98 -22.49
N ILE A 643 -46.72 -3.38 -21.36
CA ILE A 643 -47.26 -4.13 -20.20
C ILE A 643 -48.60 -4.79 -20.53
N LEU A 644 -49.49 -4.07 -21.22
CA LEU A 644 -50.73 -4.66 -21.75
C LEU A 644 -50.45 -5.82 -22.70
N PHE A 645 -49.44 -5.69 -23.56
CA PHE A 645 -49.07 -6.76 -24.48
C PHE A 645 -48.51 -7.99 -23.75
N GLN A 646 -47.70 -7.79 -22.71
CA GLN A 646 -47.21 -8.87 -21.85
C GLN A 646 -48.34 -9.59 -21.13
N SER A 647 -49.31 -8.84 -20.60
CA SER A 647 -50.55 -9.39 -20.02
C SER A 647 -51.31 -10.25 -21.03
N PHE A 648 -51.48 -9.76 -22.27
CA PHE A 648 -52.13 -10.50 -23.35
C PHE A 648 -51.35 -11.78 -23.72
N ASP A 649 -50.02 -11.75 -23.74
CA ASP A 649 -49.20 -12.94 -24.03
C ASP A 649 -49.28 -14.02 -22.94
N GLN A 650 -49.38 -13.62 -21.68
CA GLN A 650 -49.63 -14.55 -20.58
C GLN A 650 -51.00 -15.25 -20.76
N GLN A 651 -52.04 -14.48 -21.06
CA GLN A 651 -53.37 -15.01 -21.33
C GLN A 651 -53.41 -15.91 -22.56
N LYS A 652 -52.66 -15.58 -23.62
CA LYS A 652 -52.48 -16.44 -24.79
C LYS A 652 -51.98 -17.82 -24.42
N THR A 653 -50.92 -17.86 -23.62
CA THR A 653 -50.33 -19.13 -23.20
C THR A 653 -51.35 -19.97 -22.43
N GLU A 654 -52.15 -19.33 -21.57
CA GLU A 654 -53.22 -19.99 -20.84
C GLU A 654 -54.37 -20.48 -21.74
N ILE A 655 -54.84 -19.68 -22.70
CA ILE A 655 -55.88 -20.07 -23.66
C ILE A 655 -55.41 -21.25 -24.49
N HIS A 656 -54.20 -21.19 -25.06
CA HIS A 656 -53.66 -22.30 -25.83
C HIS A 656 -53.56 -23.55 -24.97
N ARG A 657 -53.00 -23.45 -23.77
CA ARG A 657 -52.90 -24.57 -22.84
C ARG A 657 -54.28 -25.16 -22.57
N LYS A 658 -55.26 -24.36 -22.13
CA LYS A 658 -56.62 -24.79 -21.80
C LYS A 658 -57.32 -25.47 -22.96
N TYR A 659 -57.31 -24.88 -24.16
CA TYR A 659 -58.09 -25.41 -25.29
C TYR A 659 -57.37 -26.54 -26.03
N VAL A 660 -56.06 -26.42 -26.25
CA VAL A 660 -55.28 -27.42 -26.98
C VAL A 660 -55.04 -28.66 -26.12
N GLU A 661 -54.76 -28.54 -24.82
CA GLU A 661 -54.57 -29.71 -23.95
C GLU A 661 -55.87 -30.50 -23.77
N ASN A 662 -57.00 -29.81 -23.60
CA ASN A 662 -58.31 -30.45 -23.47
C ASN A 662 -58.69 -31.27 -24.73
N GLU A 663 -58.30 -30.80 -25.92
CA GLU A 663 -58.57 -31.51 -27.19
C GLU A 663 -57.39 -32.39 -27.64
N ARG A 664 -56.27 -32.44 -26.90
CA ARG A 664 -55.08 -33.20 -27.30
C ARG A 664 -55.35 -34.70 -27.43
N ALA A 665 -56.25 -35.22 -26.59
CA ALA A 665 -56.68 -36.61 -26.64
C ALA A 665 -57.52 -36.95 -27.90
N THR A 666 -58.15 -35.94 -28.52
CA THR A 666 -58.99 -36.12 -29.72
C THR A 666 -58.27 -35.73 -31.01
N LEU A 667 -57.17 -34.98 -30.91
CA LEU A 667 -56.33 -34.53 -32.03
C LEU A 667 -55.13 -35.43 -32.33
N ASN A 668 -54.94 -36.54 -31.61
CA ASN A 668 -53.84 -37.46 -31.89
C ASN A 668 -54.19 -38.49 -32.97
N TRP A 669 -53.14 -39.04 -33.59
CA TRP A 669 -53.23 -40.02 -34.68
C TRP A 669 -54.13 -41.21 -34.32
N TYR A 670 -53.96 -41.78 -33.12
CA TYR A 670 -54.69 -42.98 -32.72
C TYR A 670 -56.21 -42.73 -32.63
N TYR A 671 -56.62 -41.63 -32.02
CA TYR A 671 -58.03 -41.29 -31.90
C TYR A 671 -58.67 -41.04 -33.27
N ILE A 672 -58.01 -40.23 -34.11
CA ILE A 672 -58.51 -39.94 -35.47
C ILE A 672 -58.58 -41.20 -36.31
N MET A 673 -57.58 -42.07 -36.24
CA MET A 673 -57.57 -43.34 -36.97
C MET A 673 -58.71 -44.27 -36.50
N LYS A 674 -58.95 -44.37 -35.18
CA LYS A 674 -60.08 -45.14 -34.63
C LYS A 674 -61.43 -44.59 -35.10
N GLU A 675 -61.56 -43.28 -35.19
CA GLU A 675 -62.75 -42.61 -35.72
C GLU A 675 -62.97 -42.98 -37.19
N LEU A 676 -61.93 -42.86 -38.03
CA LEU A 676 -61.97 -43.21 -39.44
C LEU A 676 -62.22 -44.71 -39.69
N ASP A 677 -61.66 -45.59 -38.85
CA ASP A 677 -61.87 -47.04 -38.94
C ASP A 677 -63.35 -47.41 -38.73
N ASN A 678 -64.11 -46.64 -37.95
CA ASN A 678 -65.55 -46.85 -37.79
C ASN A 678 -66.35 -46.45 -39.03
N GLU A 679 -65.82 -45.54 -39.86
CA GLU A 679 -66.47 -45.05 -41.08
C GLU A 679 -66.26 -46.00 -42.27
N VAL A 680 -65.31 -46.93 -42.18
CA VAL A 680 -64.97 -47.89 -43.25
C VAL A 680 -66.19 -48.70 -43.72
N TYR A 681 -67.12 -49.03 -42.82
CA TYR A 681 -68.30 -49.85 -43.17
C TYR A 681 -69.33 -49.10 -44.03
N GLU A 682 -69.33 -47.77 -43.99
CA GLU A 682 -70.31 -46.91 -44.66
C GLU A 682 -69.68 -46.08 -45.79
N ALA A 683 -68.38 -46.25 -46.03
CA ALA A 683 -67.62 -45.46 -46.98
C ALA A 683 -67.84 -45.90 -48.44
N THR A 684 -67.68 -44.95 -49.36
CA THR A 684 -67.68 -45.23 -50.80
C THR A 684 -66.39 -45.93 -51.24
N ASP A 685 -66.44 -46.69 -52.34
CA ASP A 685 -65.26 -47.37 -52.90
C ASP A 685 -64.08 -46.41 -53.14
N ASP A 686 -64.35 -45.20 -53.62
CA ASP A 686 -63.33 -44.17 -53.85
C ASP A 686 -62.65 -43.72 -52.54
N TRP A 687 -63.44 -43.48 -51.49
CA TRP A 687 -62.91 -43.11 -50.18
C TRP A 687 -62.10 -44.26 -49.58
N LEU A 688 -62.59 -45.50 -49.68
CA LEU A 688 -61.89 -46.70 -49.21
C LEU A 688 -60.55 -46.86 -49.91
N MET A 689 -60.51 -46.67 -51.23
CA MET A 689 -59.28 -46.70 -52.01
C MET A 689 -58.29 -45.62 -51.55
N ARG A 690 -58.75 -44.38 -51.34
CA ARG A 690 -57.91 -43.31 -50.77
C ARG A 690 -57.44 -43.62 -49.35
N TYR A 691 -58.28 -44.22 -48.50
CA TYR A 691 -57.93 -44.57 -47.13
C TYR A 691 -56.87 -45.66 -47.06
N VAL A 692 -56.93 -46.63 -47.98
CA VAL A 692 -55.95 -47.71 -48.08
C VAL A 692 -54.63 -47.23 -48.67
N LEU A 693 -54.67 -46.46 -49.76
CA LEU A 693 -53.49 -46.03 -50.49
C LEU A 693 -52.79 -44.82 -49.84
N HIS A 694 -53.57 -43.89 -49.29
CA HIS A 694 -53.10 -42.60 -48.75
C HIS A 694 -53.72 -42.27 -47.37
N PRO A 695 -53.61 -43.16 -46.36
CA PRO A 695 -54.27 -42.98 -45.06
C PRO A 695 -53.88 -41.68 -44.35
N THR A 696 -52.62 -41.25 -44.51
CA THR A 696 -52.10 -40.02 -43.91
C THR A 696 -52.84 -38.78 -44.42
N GLU A 697 -53.24 -38.74 -45.70
CA GLU A 697 -53.97 -37.61 -46.27
C GLU A 697 -55.36 -37.48 -45.64
N ILE A 698 -56.09 -38.60 -45.52
CA ILE A 698 -57.42 -38.62 -44.90
C ILE A 698 -57.34 -38.28 -43.40
N ILE A 699 -56.31 -38.78 -42.70
CA ILE A 699 -56.07 -38.44 -41.28
C ILE A 699 -55.77 -36.95 -41.12
N ILE A 700 -55.00 -36.34 -42.02
CA ILE A 700 -54.74 -34.90 -42.03
C ILE A 700 -56.01 -34.11 -42.32
N GLU A 701 -56.84 -34.53 -43.29
CA GLU A 701 -58.12 -33.87 -43.59
C GLU A 701 -59.04 -33.86 -42.36
N ARG A 702 -59.14 -34.99 -41.64
CA ARG A 702 -59.93 -35.08 -40.41
C ARG A 702 -59.34 -34.24 -39.27
N PHE A 703 -58.02 -34.23 -39.13
CA PHE A 703 -57.33 -33.33 -38.20
C PHE A 703 -57.65 -31.88 -38.50
N ASP A 704 -57.56 -31.45 -39.77
CA ASP A 704 -57.82 -30.07 -40.19
C ASP A 704 -59.27 -29.66 -39.87
N GLN A 705 -60.25 -30.54 -40.10
CA GLN A 705 -61.65 -30.28 -39.71
C GLN A 705 -61.81 -30.06 -38.19
N ARG A 706 -61.18 -30.90 -37.36
CA ARG A 706 -61.21 -30.74 -35.90
C ARG A 706 -60.46 -29.49 -35.46
N TRP A 707 -59.30 -29.23 -36.07
CA TRP A 707 -58.50 -28.05 -35.81
C TRP A 707 -59.26 -26.77 -36.14
N THR A 708 -59.95 -26.67 -37.28
CA THR A 708 -60.76 -25.48 -37.63
C THR A 708 -61.82 -25.19 -36.58
N LYS A 709 -62.48 -26.23 -36.02
CA LYS A 709 -63.45 -26.06 -34.93
C LYS A 709 -62.79 -25.55 -33.65
N LEU A 710 -61.63 -26.10 -33.30
CA LEU A 710 -60.86 -25.67 -32.12
C LEU A 710 -60.29 -24.26 -32.27
N GLU A 711 -59.70 -23.96 -33.43
CA GLU A 711 -59.16 -22.65 -33.79
C GLU A 711 -60.24 -21.58 -33.69
N THR A 712 -61.46 -21.87 -34.15
CA THR A 712 -62.60 -20.96 -33.99
C THR A 712 -62.87 -20.62 -32.52
N LYS A 713 -62.86 -21.62 -31.63
CA LYS A 713 -63.05 -21.41 -30.18
C LYS A 713 -61.90 -20.60 -29.58
N ILE A 714 -60.66 -20.92 -29.96
CA ILE A 714 -59.45 -20.21 -29.52
C ILE A 714 -59.52 -18.73 -29.94
N ARG A 715 -59.83 -18.46 -31.22
CA ARG A 715 -59.98 -17.10 -31.76
C ARG A 715 -61.11 -16.31 -31.07
N GLN A 716 -62.23 -16.95 -30.77
CA GLN A 716 -63.30 -16.30 -30.00
C GLN A 716 -62.84 -15.85 -28.61
N GLN A 717 -62.08 -16.68 -27.90
CA GLN A 717 -61.53 -16.31 -26.60
C GLN A 717 -60.49 -15.19 -26.74
N PHE A 718 -59.61 -15.26 -27.72
CA PHE A 718 -58.67 -14.18 -28.01
C PHE A 718 -59.37 -12.85 -28.28
N ASN A 719 -60.46 -12.86 -29.03
CA ASN A 719 -61.23 -11.64 -29.31
C ASN A 719 -61.83 -11.03 -28.03
N ILE A 720 -62.30 -11.86 -27.09
CA ILE A 720 -62.82 -11.38 -25.79
C ILE A 720 -61.72 -10.65 -25.01
N TYR A 721 -60.55 -11.27 -24.88
CA TYR A 721 -59.43 -10.67 -24.16
C TYR A 721 -58.85 -9.46 -24.89
N MET A 722 -58.78 -9.51 -26.22
CA MET A 722 -58.37 -8.37 -27.05
C MET A 722 -59.27 -7.16 -26.81
N ASN A 723 -60.59 -7.36 -26.82
CA ASN A 723 -61.55 -6.29 -26.56
C ASN A 723 -61.40 -5.73 -25.15
N SER A 724 -61.21 -6.58 -24.14
CA SER A 724 -60.95 -6.13 -22.77
C SER A 724 -59.68 -5.25 -22.67
N HIS A 725 -58.58 -5.61 -23.34
CA HIS A 725 -57.37 -4.76 -23.33
C HIS A 725 -57.58 -3.45 -24.11
N LEU A 726 -58.34 -3.48 -25.22
CA LEU A 726 -58.70 -2.27 -25.97
C LEU A 726 -59.59 -1.33 -25.15
N GLU A 727 -60.49 -1.88 -24.33
CA GLU A 727 -61.29 -1.12 -23.36
C GLU A 727 -60.39 -0.47 -22.28
N THR A 728 -59.38 -1.18 -21.77
CA THR A 728 -58.39 -0.60 -20.85
C THR A 728 -57.58 0.54 -21.48
N ILE A 729 -57.23 0.42 -22.77
CA ILE A 729 -56.57 1.50 -23.53
C ILE A 729 -57.50 2.72 -23.65
N ASP A 730 -58.78 2.50 -23.99
CA ASP A 730 -59.75 3.59 -24.08
C ASP A 730 -59.99 4.27 -22.74
N GLU A 731 -60.06 3.49 -21.66
CA GLU A 731 -60.14 3.98 -20.29
C GLU A 731 -58.94 4.86 -19.95
N PHE A 732 -57.70 4.40 -20.21
CA PHE A 732 -56.49 5.18 -19.99
C PHE A 732 -56.56 6.55 -20.67
N PHE A 733 -56.85 6.59 -21.97
CA PHE A 733 -56.93 7.86 -22.70
C PHE A 733 -58.12 8.72 -22.25
N HIS A 734 -59.24 8.11 -21.83
CA HIS A 734 -60.38 8.84 -21.27
C HIS A 734 -60.02 9.51 -19.95
N VAL A 735 -59.31 8.80 -19.07
CA VAL A 735 -58.79 9.33 -17.81
C VAL A 735 -57.83 10.49 -18.06
N ILE A 736 -56.87 10.34 -18.98
CA ILE A 736 -55.91 11.41 -19.32
C ILE A 736 -56.63 12.66 -19.85
N LYS A 737 -57.67 12.48 -20.69
CA LYS A 737 -58.55 13.58 -21.12
C LYS A 737 -59.29 14.21 -19.93
N GLY A 738 -59.80 13.40 -19.01
CA GLY A 738 -60.45 13.85 -17.78
C GLY A 738 -59.51 14.69 -16.92
N ILE A 739 -58.29 14.22 -16.68
CA ILE A 739 -57.23 14.97 -15.97
C ILE A 739 -57.04 16.32 -16.66
N LYS A 740 -56.82 16.35 -17.98
CA LYS A 740 -56.62 17.59 -18.73
C LYS A 740 -57.78 18.58 -18.56
N ILE A 741 -59.02 18.10 -18.67
CA ILE A 741 -60.23 18.93 -18.51
C ILE A 741 -60.33 19.48 -17.10
N SER A 742 -60.13 18.64 -16.08
CA SER A 742 -60.15 19.06 -14.67
C SER A 742 -59.07 20.09 -14.36
N LEU A 743 -57.86 19.95 -14.92
CA LEU A 743 -56.81 20.96 -14.76
C LEU A 743 -57.19 22.27 -15.46
N LYS A 744 -57.74 22.21 -16.69
CA LYS A 744 -58.13 23.40 -17.47
C LYS A 744 -59.28 24.20 -16.86
N LEU A 745 -60.27 23.53 -16.27
CA LEU A 745 -61.44 24.20 -15.67
C LEU A 745 -61.09 24.98 -14.39
N ASN A 746 -60.02 24.60 -13.70
CA ASN A 746 -59.67 25.18 -12.41
C ASN A 746 -58.59 26.26 -12.49
N ASP A 747 -57.82 26.32 -13.58
CA ASP A 747 -56.83 27.36 -13.84
C ASP A 747 -56.32 27.31 -15.30
N GLU A 748 -56.66 28.31 -16.12
CA GLU A 748 -56.14 28.37 -17.50
C GLU A 748 -54.62 28.62 -17.55
N ASN A 749 -54.05 29.24 -16.51
CA ASN A 749 -52.63 29.59 -16.45
C ASN A 749 -51.79 28.55 -15.71
N ALA A 750 -52.33 27.82 -14.73
CA ALA A 750 -51.52 26.81 -14.02
C ALA A 750 -51.19 25.54 -14.82
N LEU A 751 -51.64 25.48 -16.08
CA LEU A 751 -51.32 24.41 -17.02
C LEU A 751 -49.92 24.55 -17.66
N THR A 752 -49.23 25.69 -17.48
CA THR A 752 -47.93 25.95 -18.10
C THR A 752 -46.74 25.70 -17.18
N LEU A 753 -46.82 25.78 -15.85
CA LEU A 753 -45.65 25.49 -15.00
C LEU A 753 -46.01 24.66 -13.77
N VAL A 754 -45.24 23.59 -13.55
CA VAL A 754 -45.34 22.73 -12.35
C VAL A 754 -44.97 23.49 -11.06
N ASP A 755 -44.33 24.65 -11.18
CA ASP A 755 -43.87 25.45 -10.04
C ASP A 755 -45.02 25.95 -9.15
N ASP A 756 -46.23 26.09 -9.71
CA ASP A 756 -47.42 26.57 -9.00
C ASP A 756 -48.19 25.46 -8.26
N ILE A 757 -47.82 24.19 -8.45
CA ILE A 757 -48.52 23.04 -7.86
C ILE A 757 -47.94 22.66 -6.49
N PHE A 758 -46.63 22.90 -6.32
CA PHE A 758 -45.84 22.38 -5.21
C PHE A 758 -45.12 23.51 -4.46
N GLU A 759 -45.28 23.51 -3.14
CA GLU A 759 -44.59 24.42 -2.22
C GLU A 759 -43.53 23.65 -1.40
N PRO A 760 -42.31 24.16 -1.21
CA PRO A 760 -41.32 23.49 -0.35
C PRO A 760 -41.83 23.41 1.10
N SER A 761 -41.73 22.24 1.74
CA SER A 761 -42.28 22.02 3.09
C SER A 761 -41.44 22.61 4.23
N SER A 762 -40.23 23.09 3.93
CA SER A 762 -39.29 23.72 4.88
C SER A 762 -38.92 25.14 4.43
N ASN A 763 -38.53 26.01 5.38
CA ASN A 763 -37.92 27.34 5.14
C ASN A 763 -36.61 27.33 4.33
N SER A 764 -36.31 26.24 3.61
CA SER A 764 -35.26 26.23 2.59
C SER A 764 -35.67 27.22 1.51
N PHE A 765 -35.05 28.41 1.54
CA PHE A 765 -35.26 29.51 0.57
C PHE A 765 -35.00 29.13 -0.89
N TYR A 766 -34.59 27.90 -1.18
CA TYR A 766 -34.27 27.41 -2.51
C TYR A 766 -35.20 26.26 -2.89
N SER A 767 -36.31 26.58 -3.57
CA SER A 767 -37.13 25.56 -4.22
C SER A 767 -36.42 25.12 -5.50
N ASN A 768 -35.89 23.90 -5.54
CA ASN A 768 -35.32 23.34 -6.76
C ASN A 768 -36.44 23.07 -7.79
N PRO A 769 -36.47 23.77 -8.95
CA PRO A 769 -37.50 23.55 -9.98
C PRO A 769 -37.45 22.13 -10.56
N PHE A 770 -36.29 21.47 -10.50
CA PHE A 770 -36.13 20.09 -10.96
C PHE A 770 -36.93 19.10 -10.11
N ASP A 771 -36.90 19.28 -8.80
CA ASP A 771 -37.56 18.39 -7.86
C ASP A 771 -39.09 18.51 -7.98
N LYS A 772 -39.61 19.72 -8.24
CA LYS A 772 -41.03 19.95 -8.54
C LYS A 772 -41.48 19.18 -9.80
N LYS A 773 -40.66 19.16 -10.86
CA LYS A 773 -40.92 18.37 -12.09
C LYS A 773 -41.02 16.86 -11.82
N LEU A 774 -40.23 16.36 -10.86
CA LEU A 774 -40.28 14.97 -10.40
C LEU A 774 -41.52 14.69 -9.53
N CYS A 775 -41.91 15.65 -8.68
CA CYS A 775 -43.15 15.59 -7.90
C CYS A 775 -44.37 15.44 -8.79
N MET A 776 -44.42 16.13 -9.95
CA MET A 776 -45.53 15.99 -10.90
C MET A 776 -45.62 14.58 -11.49
N ALA A 777 -44.50 13.98 -11.89
CA ALA A 777 -44.49 12.60 -12.39
C ALA A 777 -44.96 11.61 -11.32
N LYS A 778 -44.48 11.76 -10.07
CA LYS A 778 -44.92 10.95 -8.93
C LYS A 778 -46.41 11.12 -8.64
N LEU A 779 -46.92 12.34 -8.68
CA LEU A 779 -48.33 12.65 -8.43
C LEU A 779 -49.24 11.97 -9.47
N ILE A 780 -48.90 12.05 -10.76
CA ILE A 780 -49.63 11.37 -11.83
C ILE A 780 -49.61 9.86 -11.62
N ASN A 781 -48.46 9.28 -11.28
CA ASN A 781 -48.36 7.84 -11.00
C ASN A 781 -49.21 7.41 -9.80
N GLN A 782 -49.17 8.17 -8.70
CA GLN A 782 -49.95 7.86 -7.49
C GLN A 782 -51.44 7.87 -7.80
N TYR A 783 -51.90 8.87 -8.56
CA TYR A 783 -53.27 8.92 -9.05
C TYR A 783 -53.62 7.69 -9.90
N LEU A 784 -52.83 7.41 -10.96
CA LEU A 784 -53.11 6.33 -11.91
C LEU A 784 -52.99 4.92 -11.30
N SER A 785 -52.18 4.75 -10.24
CA SER A 785 -52.04 3.50 -9.48
C SER A 785 -53.11 3.32 -8.38
N GLY A 786 -53.93 4.35 -8.15
CA GLY A 786 -54.89 4.40 -7.05
C GLY A 786 -54.24 4.41 -5.67
N GLU A 787 -52.97 4.83 -5.57
CA GLU A 787 -52.33 5.10 -4.28
C GLU A 787 -52.94 6.38 -3.67
N PRO A 788 -53.05 6.48 -2.34
CA PRO A 788 -53.54 7.68 -1.69
C PRO A 788 -52.63 8.87 -2.01
N ILE A 789 -53.23 9.98 -2.48
CA ILE A 789 -52.50 11.21 -2.82
C ILE A 789 -52.00 11.88 -1.54
N PRO A 790 -50.68 11.90 -1.29
CA PRO A 790 -50.16 12.46 -0.07
C PRO A 790 -50.19 14.00 -0.12
N ALA A 791 -50.38 14.63 1.04
CA ALA A 791 -50.25 16.09 1.15
C ALA A 791 -48.80 16.57 0.89
N GLN A 792 -47.84 15.67 1.03
CA GLN A 792 -46.41 15.91 0.86
C GLN A 792 -45.76 14.83 -0.02
N ILE A 793 -44.96 15.24 -1.00
CA ILE A 793 -44.21 14.34 -1.89
C ILE A 793 -42.72 14.53 -1.63
N THR A 794 -42.03 13.44 -1.30
CA THR A 794 -40.58 13.42 -1.09
C THR A 794 -39.86 12.90 -2.34
N VAL A 795 -38.79 13.59 -2.76
CA VAL A 795 -37.93 13.21 -3.90
C VAL A 795 -36.57 12.67 -3.44
N LYS A 796 -35.69 12.25 -4.37
CA LYS A 796 -34.45 11.46 -4.11
C LYS A 796 -33.40 12.11 -3.17
N ASN A 797 -33.61 13.34 -2.70
CA ASN A 797 -32.72 14.06 -1.78
C ASN A 797 -33.40 14.38 -0.43
N ASP A 798 -34.45 13.64 -0.07
CA ASP A 798 -35.33 13.92 1.09
C ASP A 798 -36.01 15.30 1.07
N ALA A 799 -35.86 16.05 -0.03
CA ALA A 799 -36.60 17.27 -0.27
C ALA A 799 -38.09 16.94 -0.37
N THR A 800 -38.87 17.60 0.48
CA THR A 800 -40.30 17.37 0.60
C THR A 800 -41.06 18.59 0.13
N TYR A 801 -42.05 18.34 -0.73
CA TYR A 801 -42.88 19.36 -1.34
C TYR A 801 -44.33 19.13 -0.94
N THR A 802 -44.98 20.16 -0.42
CA THR A 802 -46.39 20.18 -0.10
C THR A 802 -47.20 20.42 -1.38
N LEU A 803 -48.13 19.51 -1.67
CA LEU A 803 -49.11 19.71 -2.72
C LEU A 803 -50.12 20.76 -2.24
N GLN A 804 -50.33 21.84 -3.00
CA GLN A 804 -51.30 22.85 -2.57
C GLN A 804 -52.70 22.23 -2.47
N ARG A 805 -53.46 22.67 -1.46
CA ARG A 805 -54.79 22.13 -1.14
C ARG A 805 -55.76 22.15 -2.32
N LYS A 806 -55.75 23.24 -3.12
CA LYS A 806 -56.56 23.36 -4.34
C LYS A 806 -56.35 22.18 -5.28
N TRP A 807 -55.09 21.76 -5.50
CA TRP A 807 -54.77 20.63 -6.37
C TRP A 807 -55.16 19.29 -5.78
N GLN A 808 -55.04 19.12 -4.46
CA GLN A 808 -55.50 17.92 -3.79
C GLN A 808 -57.02 17.73 -3.95
N GLU A 809 -57.80 18.83 -3.80
CA GLU A 809 -59.24 18.83 -4.04
C GLU A 809 -59.58 18.50 -5.50
N ILE A 810 -58.86 19.07 -6.48
CA ILE A 810 -59.05 18.76 -7.90
C ILE A 810 -58.80 17.28 -8.19
N ILE A 811 -57.70 16.70 -7.69
CA ILE A 811 -57.34 15.30 -7.94
C ILE A 811 -58.38 14.35 -7.35
N ASN A 812 -58.93 14.69 -6.18
CA ASN A 812 -60.00 13.90 -5.55
C ASN A 812 -61.33 13.92 -6.35
N THR A 813 -61.51 14.87 -7.27
CA THR A 813 -62.68 14.93 -8.17
C THR A 813 -62.46 14.22 -9.50
N MET A 814 -61.26 13.68 -9.77
CA MET A 814 -60.94 13.04 -11.04
C MET A 814 -61.61 11.64 -11.16
N PRO A 815 -61.78 11.11 -12.40
CA PRO A 815 -62.53 9.88 -12.64
C PRO A 815 -61.95 8.64 -11.96
N LEU A 816 -62.80 7.81 -11.35
CA LEU A 816 -62.38 6.53 -10.77
C LEU A 816 -61.82 5.59 -11.85
N LEU A 817 -60.74 4.89 -11.50
CA LEU A 817 -60.02 3.95 -12.35
C LEU A 817 -60.49 2.51 -12.09
N SER A 818 -60.53 1.69 -13.13
CA SER A 818 -60.67 0.24 -13.01
C SER A 818 -59.46 -0.36 -12.29
N ASP A 819 -59.67 -1.50 -11.63
CA ASP A 819 -58.59 -2.16 -10.89
C ASP A 819 -57.50 -2.68 -11.84
N GLN A 820 -57.87 -3.09 -13.05
CA GLN A 820 -56.92 -3.49 -14.09
C GLN A 820 -55.98 -2.33 -14.47
N LEU A 821 -56.52 -1.12 -14.66
CA LEU A 821 -55.69 0.04 -14.99
C LEU A 821 -54.76 0.41 -13.84
N LYS A 822 -55.25 0.36 -12.59
CA LYS A 822 -54.43 0.60 -11.39
C LYS A 822 -53.26 -0.39 -11.29
N ASP A 823 -53.51 -1.68 -11.52
CA ASP A 823 -52.48 -2.71 -11.42
C ASP A 823 -51.36 -2.53 -12.45
N ILE A 824 -51.72 -2.11 -13.68
CA ILE A 824 -50.73 -1.76 -14.71
C ILE A 824 -49.85 -0.60 -14.21
N PHE A 825 -50.44 0.48 -13.71
CA PHE A 825 -49.65 1.63 -13.23
C PHE A 825 -48.83 1.34 -11.97
N ARG A 826 -49.29 0.44 -11.09
CA ARG A 826 -48.47 -0.06 -9.97
C ARG A 826 -47.19 -0.73 -10.46
N SER A 827 -47.27 -1.48 -11.57
CA SER A 827 -46.08 -2.11 -12.18
C SER A 827 -45.14 -1.10 -12.86
N MET A 828 -45.62 0.11 -13.20
CA MET A 828 -44.86 1.19 -13.82
C MET A 828 -44.20 2.14 -12.81
N LYS A 829 -44.28 1.86 -11.50
CA LYS A 829 -43.80 2.77 -10.45
C LYS A 829 -42.34 3.20 -10.64
N SER A 830 -41.45 2.26 -10.96
CA SER A 830 -40.04 2.55 -11.20
C SER A 830 -39.80 3.45 -12.42
N THR A 831 -40.65 3.36 -13.43
CA THR A 831 -40.57 4.21 -14.63
C THR A 831 -40.85 5.66 -14.26
N PHE A 832 -41.94 5.92 -13.53
CA PHE A 832 -42.33 7.28 -13.14
C PHE A 832 -41.32 7.96 -12.21
N GLU A 833 -40.54 7.20 -11.45
CA GLU A 833 -39.44 7.74 -10.63
C GLU A 833 -38.26 8.31 -11.45
N THR A 834 -38.25 8.07 -12.76
CA THR A 834 -37.23 8.61 -13.69
C THR A 834 -37.74 9.77 -14.54
N TYR A 835 -39.05 9.97 -14.60
CA TYR A 835 -39.67 10.99 -15.45
C TYR A 835 -39.66 12.38 -14.83
N THR A 836 -39.40 13.39 -15.66
CA THR A 836 -39.50 14.80 -15.27
C THR A 836 -40.48 15.50 -16.19
N ILE A 837 -41.60 15.93 -15.63
CA ILE A 837 -42.66 16.62 -16.39
C ILE A 837 -42.52 18.12 -16.14
N ILE A 838 -42.23 18.86 -17.20
CA ILE A 838 -42.02 20.32 -17.16
C ILE A 838 -43.33 21.05 -17.49
N TYR A 839 -43.96 20.66 -18.59
CA TYR A 839 -45.20 21.25 -19.11
C TYR A 839 -46.30 20.20 -19.09
N THR A 840 -47.09 20.18 -18.01
CA THR A 840 -48.17 19.21 -17.83
C THR A 840 -49.14 19.22 -19.02
N ASN A 841 -49.47 20.39 -19.57
CA ASN A 841 -50.39 20.46 -20.70
C ASN A 841 -49.80 19.82 -21.97
N THR A 842 -48.55 20.14 -22.33
CA THR A 842 -47.85 19.55 -23.49
C THR A 842 -47.72 18.04 -23.35
N PHE A 843 -47.39 17.57 -22.14
CA PHE A 843 -47.31 16.14 -21.81
C PHE A 843 -48.67 15.44 -22.04
N LEU A 844 -49.76 15.97 -21.46
CA LEU A 844 -51.10 15.39 -21.60
C LEU A 844 -51.60 15.46 -23.05
N ASP A 845 -51.36 16.56 -23.75
CA ASP A 845 -51.73 16.72 -25.16
C ASP A 845 -51.03 15.70 -26.05
N LYS A 846 -49.73 15.50 -25.82
CA LYS A 846 -48.98 14.52 -26.57
C LYS A 846 -49.49 13.10 -26.33
N ILE A 847 -49.82 12.74 -25.09
CA ILE A 847 -50.47 11.44 -24.80
C ILE A 847 -51.78 11.32 -25.57
N ILE A 848 -52.68 12.29 -25.43
CA ILE A 848 -54.01 12.26 -26.05
C ILE A 848 -53.91 12.13 -27.58
N SER A 849 -52.98 12.85 -28.21
CA SER A 849 -52.78 12.81 -29.66
C SER A 849 -52.40 11.42 -30.20
N GLN A 850 -51.82 10.56 -29.35
CA GLN A 850 -51.36 9.22 -29.74
C GLN A 850 -52.45 8.16 -29.69
N GLN A 851 -53.63 8.44 -29.12
CA GLN A 851 -54.68 7.44 -28.87
C GLN A 851 -55.01 6.59 -30.11
N THR A 852 -55.36 7.23 -31.22
CA THR A 852 -55.81 6.53 -32.43
C THR A 852 -54.69 5.69 -33.05
N GLN A 853 -53.49 6.26 -33.17
CA GLN A 853 -52.33 5.59 -33.77
C GLN A 853 -51.92 4.37 -32.94
N LYS A 854 -51.73 4.56 -31.63
CA LYS A 854 -51.21 3.51 -30.75
C LYS A 854 -52.23 2.38 -30.53
N LYS A 855 -53.52 2.70 -30.47
CA LYS A 855 -54.59 1.69 -30.41
C LYS A 855 -54.59 0.80 -31.65
N GLU A 856 -54.40 1.36 -32.84
CA GLU A 856 -54.37 0.59 -34.08
C GLU A 856 -53.10 -0.26 -34.21
N VAL A 857 -51.95 0.28 -33.79
CA VAL A 857 -50.69 -0.49 -33.69
C VAL A 857 -50.85 -1.68 -32.74
N PHE A 858 -51.45 -1.45 -31.57
CA PHE A 858 -51.69 -2.50 -30.58
C PHE A 858 -52.63 -3.59 -31.13
N ARG A 859 -53.75 -3.20 -31.75
CA ARG A 859 -54.68 -4.13 -32.40
C ARG A 859 -54.00 -4.97 -33.49
N THR A 860 -53.23 -4.33 -34.35
CA THR A 860 -52.50 -5.00 -35.43
C THR A 860 -51.51 -6.02 -34.87
N ARG A 861 -50.72 -5.62 -33.85
CA ARG A 861 -49.75 -6.48 -33.18
C ARG A 861 -50.43 -7.70 -32.56
N MET A 862 -51.55 -7.52 -31.85
CA MET A 862 -52.27 -8.66 -31.25
C MET A 862 -52.90 -9.58 -32.29
N THR A 863 -53.45 -9.04 -33.38
CA THR A 863 -54.05 -9.85 -34.46
C THR A 863 -52.99 -10.73 -35.12
N ALA A 864 -51.87 -10.14 -35.51
CA ALA A 864 -50.73 -10.88 -36.07
C ALA A 864 -50.19 -11.94 -35.08
N PHE A 865 -50.21 -11.61 -33.79
CA PHE A 865 -49.77 -12.52 -32.74
C PHE A 865 -50.68 -13.73 -32.57
N VAL A 866 -51.99 -13.54 -32.61
CA VAL A 866 -52.99 -14.62 -32.58
C VAL A 866 -52.84 -15.52 -33.80
N GLU A 867 -52.69 -14.94 -34.99
CA GLU A 867 -52.49 -15.68 -36.24
C GLU A 867 -51.23 -16.55 -36.19
N SER A 868 -50.09 -15.96 -35.79
CA SER A 868 -48.83 -16.66 -35.64
C SER A 868 -48.93 -17.82 -34.62
N SER A 869 -49.61 -17.60 -33.50
CA SER A 869 -49.76 -18.61 -32.45
C SER A 869 -50.64 -19.80 -32.89
N CYS A 870 -51.76 -19.52 -33.55
CA CYS A 870 -52.62 -20.57 -34.11
C CYS A 870 -51.91 -21.37 -35.20
N CYS A 871 -51.25 -20.70 -36.15
CA CYS A 871 -50.53 -21.35 -37.24
C CYS A 871 -49.39 -22.24 -36.72
N SER A 872 -48.53 -21.71 -35.84
CA SER A 872 -47.41 -22.48 -35.27
C SER A 872 -47.87 -23.69 -34.44
N THR A 873 -48.97 -23.54 -33.68
CA THR A 873 -49.55 -24.66 -32.94
C THR A 873 -50.13 -25.72 -33.87
N ARG A 874 -50.85 -25.30 -34.93
CA ARG A 874 -51.38 -26.20 -35.96
C ARG A 874 -50.27 -26.99 -36.62
N GLU A 875 -49.25 -26.30 -37.14
CA GLU A 875 -48.11 -26.92 -37.82
C GLU A 875 -47.39 -27.92 -36.90
N ARG A 876 -47.17 -27.55 -35.64
CA ARG A 876 -46.55 -28.44 -34.65
C ARG A 876 -47.37 -29.72 -34.45
N LEU A 877 -48.67 -29.60 -34.22
CA LEU A 877 -49.57 -30.74 -34.00
C LEU A 877 -49.76 -31.58 -35.26
N GLN A 878 -49.92 -30.96 -36.42
CA GLN A 878 -50.01 -31.65 -37.71
C GLN A 878 -48.71 -32.41 -38.00
N THR A 879 -47.56 -31.83 -37.67
CA THR A 879 -46.26 -32.50 -37.79
C THR A 879 -46.16 -33.66 -36.80
N GLN A 880 -46.71 -33.56 -35.58
CA GLN A 880 -46.81 -34.70 -34.65
C GLN A 880 -47.70 -35.80 -35.24
N LEU A 881 -48.84 -35.41 -35.82
CA LEU A 881 -49.80 -36.30 -36.45
C LEU A 881 -49.17 -37.09 -37.61
N ARG A 882 -48.41 -36.42 -38.48
CA ARG A 882 -47.70 -37.06 -39.61
C ARG A 882 -46.71 -38.13 -39.18
N GLY A 883 -46.30 -38.14 -37.91
CA GLY A 883 -45.38 -39.13 -37.36
C GLY A 883 -44.04 -39.17 -38.09
N CYS A 884 -43.45 -40.35 -38.13
CA CYS A 884 -42.18 -40.59 -38.80
C CYS A 884 -42.37 -40.81 -40.31
N GLN A 885 -41.62 -40.10 -41.15
CA GLN A 885 -41.67 -40.27 -42.60
C GLN A 885 -40.95 -41.53 -43.12
N ALA A 886 -40.29 -42.30 -42.25
CA ALA A 886 -39.61 -43.52 -42.64
C ALA A 886 -40.63 -44.59 -43.05
N GLN A 887 -40.51 -45.10 -44.27
CA GLN A 887 -41.31 -46.22 -44.74
C GLN A 887 -40.71 -47.55 -44.27
N CYS A 888 -41.57 -48.43 -43.77
CA CYS A 888 -41.22 -49.80 -43.50
C CYS A 888 -40.81 -50.48 -44.82
N PRO A 889 -39.63 -51.14 -44.88
CA PRO A 889 -39.18 -51.80 -46.10
C PRO A 889 -40.11 -52.95 -46.53
N CYS A 890 -40.81 -53.58 -45.58
CA CYS A 890 -41.67 -54.75 -45.83
C CYS A 890 -43.06 -54.37 -46.35
N CYS A 891 -43.75 -53.42 -45.70
CA CYS A 891 -45.14 -53.07 -46.03
C CYS A 891 -45.30 -51.67 -46.63
N LYS A 892 -44.20 -50.92 -46.80
CA LYS A 892 -44.17 -49.53 -47.30
C LYS A 892 -44.97 -48.51 -46.47
N ARG A 893 -45.57 -48.93 -45.34
CA ARG A 893 -46.25 -48.04 -44.39
C ARG A 893 -45.24 -47.10 -43.72
N LEU A 894 -45.67 -45.88 -43.43
CA LEU A 894 -44.92 -44.98 -42.56
C LEU A 894 -44.77 -45.58 -41.16
N CYS A 895 -43.70 -45.21 -40.46
CA CYS A 895 -43.42 -45.71 -39.12
C CYS A 895 -44.44 -45.17 -38.11
N ASP A 896 -45.06 -46.09 -37.36
CA ASP A 896 -46.16 -45.80 -36.42
C ASP A 896 -45.65 -45.28 -35.05
N VAL A 897 -44.32 -45.20 -34.85
CA VAL A 897 -43.72 -44.76 -33.59
C VAL A 897 -43.66 -43.23 -33.52
N ASP A 898 -44.20 -42.67 -32.45
CA ASP A 898 -43.94 -41.27 -32.09
C ASP A 898 -42.52 -41.13 -31.50
N HIS A 899 -41.55 -40.88 -32.37
CA HIS A 899 -40.15 -40.71 -31.98
C HIS A 899 -39.88 -39.50 -31.08
N ARG A 900 -40.88 -38.65 -30.81
CA ARG A 900 -40.75 -37.44 -29.96
C ARG A 900 -40.98 -37.71 -28.48
N LEU A 901 -41.52 -38.89 -28.13
CA LEU A 901 -41.64 -39.31 -26.74
C LEU A 901 -40.28 -39.67 -26.13
N ASN A 902 -39.28 -39.97 -26.98
CA ASN A 902 -37.92 -40.32 -26.56
C ASN A 902 -36.87 -39.46 -27.29
N ASN A 903 -36.90 -38.15 -27.04
CA ASN A 903 -35.99 -37.17 -27.67
C ASN A 903 -34.50 -37.40 -27.36
N ALA A 904 -34.19 -38.22 -26.34
CA ALA A 904 -32.81 -38.52 -25.96
C ALA A 904 -32.09 -39.45 -26.96
N ILE A 905 -32.84 -40.16 -27.80
CA ILE A 905 -32.30 -41.14 -28.76
C ILE A 905 -32.76 -40.75 -30.17
N PRO A 906 -31.87 -40.61 -31.16
CA PRO A 906 -32.26 -40.30 -32.54
C PRO A 906 -33.29 -41.29 -33.09
N ALA A 907 -34.25 -40.79 -33.88
CA ALA A 907 -35.24 -41.63 -34.55
C ALA A 907 -34.54 -42.72 -35.38
N GLY A 908 -34.96 -43.97 -35.22
CA GLY A 908 -34.37 -45.13 -35.89
C GLY A 908 -33.32 -45.89 -35.07
N GLN A 909 -32.91 -45.39 -33.89
CA GLN A 909 -31.87 -46.02 -33.05
C GLN A 909 -32.41 -46.58 -31.73
N GLY A 910 -31.78 -47.66 -31.25
CA GLY A 910 -32.04 -48.24 -29.93
C GLY A 910 -33.52 -48.53 -29.66
N GLU A 911 -34.03 -48.00 -28.55
CA GLU A 911 -35.46 -48.06 -28.19
C GLU A 911 -36.34 -47.13 -29.03
N ASN A 912 -35.75 -46.16 -29.73
CA ASN A 912 -36.42 -45.25 -30.66
C ASN A 912 -36.38 -45.74 -32.12
N ARG A 913 -36.25 -47.05 -32.35
CA ARG A 913 -36.20 -47.66 -33.68
C ARG A 913 -37.52 -47.58 -34.44
N HIS A 914 -37.45 -47.55 -35.77
CA HIS A 914 -38.64 -47.61 -36.62
C HIS A 914 -39.31 -48.99 -36.49
N GLN A 915 -40.61 -49.01 -36.23
CA GLN A 915 -41.39 -50.24 -36.14
C GLN A 915 -42.85 -49.98 -36.55
N CYS A 916 -43.49 -50.99 -37.12
CA CYS A 916 -44.94 -51.02 -37.29
C CYS A 916 -45.53 -51.67 -36.03
N GLN A 917 -46.01 -50.86 -35.07
CA GLN A 917 -46.47 -51.39 -33.77
C GLN A 917 -47.59 -52.44 -33.92
N SER A 918 -48.43 -52.31 -34.94
CA SER A 918 -49.51 -53.26 -35.25
C SER A 918 -49.08 -54.41 -36.17
N GLY A 919 -47.78 -54.56 -36.45
CA GLY A 919 -47.24 -55.53 -37.41
C GLY A 919 -47.44 -55.14 -38.88
N HIS A 920 -46.84 -55.92 -39.80
CA HIS A 920 -47.05 -55.76 -41.24
C HIS A 920 -48.43 -56.33 -41.62
N GLN A 921 -49.47 -55.52 -41.53
CA GLN A 921 -50.81 -55.86 -42.00
C GLN A 921 -51.09 -55.12 -43.32
N ILE A 922 -52.10 -55.54 -44.09
CA ILE A 922 -52.71 -54.74 -45.17
C ILE A 922 -53.96 -54.07 -44.58
N ARG A 923 -54.12 -52.74 -44.72
CA ARG A 923 -55.29 -52.03 -44.15
C ARG A 923 -56.54 -52.44 -44.93
N GLY A 924 -57.68 -52.62 -44.26
CA GLY A 924 -58.93 -53.08 -44.87
C GLY A 924 -59.15 -54.60 -44.89
N MET A 925 -58.20 -55.41 -44.38
CA MET A 925 -58.33 -56.88 -44.29
C MET A 925 -58.37 -57.39 -42.85
N SER A 926 -59.14 -56.75 -41.96
CA SER A 926 -59.46 -57.22 -40.60
C SER A 926 -58.26 -57.71 -39.76
N GLY A 927 -57.10 -57.09 -39.92
CA GLY A 927 -55.91 -57.45 -39.15
C GLY A 927 -55.20 -58.74 -39.57
N ILE A 928 -55.46 -59.28 -40.78
CA ILE A 928 -54.69 -60.41 -41.31
C ILE A 928 -53.21 -60.01 -41.43
N PRO A 929 -52.29 -60.63 -40.65
CA PRO A 929 -50.86 -60.38 -40.80
C PRO A 929 -50.41 -60.74 -42.23
N CYS A 930 -49.56 -59.93 -42.87
CA CYS A 930 -48.95 -60.26 -44.17
C CYS A 930 -48.28 -61.64 -44.17
N ARG A 931 -47.84 -62.12 -43.00
CA ARG A 931 -47.28 -63.47 -42.83
C ARG A 931 -48.27 -64.56 -43.26
N SER A 932 -49.56 -64.44 -42.93
CA SER A 932 -50.59 -65.39 -43.35
C SER A 932 -50.98 -65.28 -44.82
N PHE A 933 -50.90 -64.09 -45.41
CA PHE A 933 -51.29 -63.88 -46.81
C PHE A 933 -50.20 -64.38 -47.79
N PHE A 934 -48.93 -64.13 -47.49
CA PHE A 934 -47.81 -64.59 -48.33
C PHE A 934 -47.45 -66.07 -48.12
N MET A 935 -47.62 -66.63 -46.90
CA MET A 935 -47.32 -68.06 -46.67
C MET A 935 -48.28 -69.01 -47.41
N ASN A 936 -49.52 -68.60 -47.69
CA ASN A 936 -50.45 -69.42 -48.47
C ASN A 936 -50.22 -69.33 -50.00
N LEU A 937 -49.54 -68.30 -50.49
CA LEU A 937 -49.24 -68.15 -51.93
C LEU A 937 -47.88 -68.74 -52.34
N ALA A 938 -46.95 -68.93 -51.40
CA ALA A 938 -45.57 -69.33 -51.72
C ALA A 938 -45.20 -70.81 -51.45
N GLY A 939 -46.00 -71.59 -50.73
CA GLY A 939 -45.75 -73.03 -50.55
C GLY A 939 -44.39 -73.41 -49.92
N ILE A 940 -43.90 -72.65 -48.94
CA ILE A 940 -42.59 -72.90 -48.28
C ILE A 940 -42.83 -73.46 -46.85
N PRO A 941 -42.10 -74.50 -46.39
CA PRO A 941 -42.32 -75.12 -45.08
C PRO A 941 -41.94 -74.20 -43.90
N ARG A 942 -42.58 -74.43 -42.75
CA ARG A 942 -42.34 -73.72 -41.48
C ARG A 942 -41.05 -74.23 -40.82
N ASP A 943 -39.98 -73.46 -40.93
CA ASP A 943 -38.94 -73.31 -39.90
C ASP A 943 -38.56 -71.82 -39.81
#